data_AF-A0A426U5R7-F1
#
_entry.id   AF-A0A426U5R7-F1
#
_cell.length_a   1.000
_cell.length_b   1.000
_cell.length_c   1.000
_cell.angle_alpha   90.00
_cell.angle_beta   90.00
_cell.angle_gamma   90.00
#
_symmetry.space_group_name_H-M   'P 1'
#
loop_
_entity.id
_entity.type
_entity.pdbx_description
1 polymer ?
#
loop_
_entity_poly.entity_id
_entity_poly.type
_entity_poly.pdbx_seq_one_letter_code
_entity_poly.pdbx_strand_id
1 'polypeptide(L)'
;MRRLLLLLLVVLMGGCALPWASEPTPTLAPTPTVVPTATPLPSLSETLAVEELGFTVSLPSGWAHRLQAELLMIAPTETDLQLDVPGDGLVLLIDATPLSSLVAQLGAEAASDPQAFLALSRAPIEAANYVLSATTTLTQDGHNGLVADLSGPQIGGRLAIILGPEMALRVLGQASAEAWEGQAELYDALLASLRFMPLPAPTPTPTPVQQASQPLVVDAGPPGFVLRLGGRAGPPDGRFVAARGLAVAPDGTLYLAESRRGVWVFAPDGTFLKSFGGDEVLDAYDVALAPDGEVFVADFGRNAIAHFSADGEFIDRWGSTGDGLAQFGLTSPQRIALGPDGSIYALDTRPGSESGRLVSSVVRFSRDGELLERITLPEEVAPTDIVVAPDGSIFLAKTLDGAIKLAPDGTELARFGDPIAPQALAAAALDLDSQGNIYLATYSAGIVKLNANGQVVASGGAATIPGALPAPGEFNLPNGIVVAPGGIVWVSDNSGEYSAVTALRLQASANGGAENGAEAEAEDGEAEDATPSPTPTIVAATLVRQWAREANASSFYAPDYAPSQATGAPDVEGCQDSTNAWAAAEPNSLEILELRYATPVFAVGVVVHQSYNPGFISKIELFDERGTVSEVYSAEPQRSEQCPVALEVNFAQTLNRIVAVRLTVDQRPGANWSEIDAVELVGVP
;
A
#
# COMPACT_ATOMS: atom_id res chain seq x y z
N MET A 1 -20.78 12.64 22.08
CA MET A 1 -22.18 13.11 22.04
C MET A 1 -23.14 12.15 21.31
N ARG A 2 -22.79 11.51 20.18
CA ARG A 2 -23.63 10.45 19.56
C ARG A 2 -23.84 9.19 20.45
N ARG A 3 -22.83 8.78 21.23
CA ARG A 3 -22.90 7.69 22.25
C ARG A 3 -23.92 7.95 23.37
N LEU A 4 -24.25 9.21 23.58
CA LEU A 4 -25.29 9.66 24.50
C LEU A 4 -26.68 9.49 23.87
N LEU A 5 -26.76 9.67 22.54
CA LEU A 5 -27.98 9.76 21.75
C LEU A 5 -28.67 8.41 21.50
N LEU A 6 -27.91 7.30 21.44
CA LEU A 6 -28.47 5.95 21.22
C LEU A 6 -29.16 5.42 22.49
N LEU A 7 -28.55 5.63 23.67
CA LEU A 7 -29.21 5.39 24.96
C LEU A 7 -30.43 6.33 25.13
N LEU A 8 -30.32 7.58 24.65
CA LEU A 8 -31.42 8.54 24.61
C LEU A 8 -32.62 8.00 23.81
N LEU A 9 -32.41 7.27 22.69
CA LEU A 9 -33.50 6.83 21.83
C LEU A 9 -34.38 5.75 22.48
N VAL A 10 -33.79 4.87 23.30
CA VAL A 10 -34.51 3.81 24.05
C VAL A 10 -35.19 4.37 25.30
N VAL A 11 -34.74 5.52 25.82
CA VAL A 11 -35.37 6.18 26.98
C VAL A 11 -36.45 7.22 26.57
N LEU A 12 -36.45 7.74 25.33
CA LEU A 12 -37.28 8.91 24.93
C LEU A 12 -38.50 8.67 24.03
N MET A 13 -38.88 7.44 23.67
CA MET A 13 -40.11 7.20 22.89
C MET A 13 -41.35 6.98 23.80
N GLY A 14 -41.69 7.97 24.62
CA GLY A 14 -42.79 7.84 25.59
C GLY A 14 -43.41 9.18 26.01
N GLY A 15 -43.70 10.05 25.06
CA GLY A 15 -44.10 11.42 25.37
C GLY A 15 -45.18 12.00 24.47
N CYS A 16 -46.37 11.38 24.41
CA CYS A 16 -47.61 12.11 24.09
C CYS A 16 -48.85 11.26 24.48
N ALA A 17 -49.33 11.40 25.71
CA ALA A 17 -50.71 11.09 26.05
C ALA A 17 -51.29 12.23 26.89
N LEU A 18 -52.36 12.84 26.39
CA LEU A 18 -53.11 13.92 27.02
C LEU A 18 -53.80 13.42 28.30
N PRO A 19 -53.96 14.27 29.33
CA PRO A 19 -54.60 13.86 30.57
C PRO A 19 -56.12 13.77 30.37
N TRP A 20 -56.69 12.57 30.49
CA TRP A 20 -58.11 12.40 30.74
C TRP A 20 -58.37 12.21 32.24
N ALA A 21 -59.43 12.87 32.70
CA ALA A 21 -59.82 13.01 34.08
C ALA A 21 -60.13 11.66 34.74
N SER A 22 -59.61 11.48 35.96
CA SER A 22 -59.88 10.36 36.86
C SER A 22 -61.26 10.47 37.52
N GLU A 23 -62.06 9.40 37.46
CA GLU A 23 -63.16 9.17 38.41
C GLU A 23 -62.66 8.34 39.61
N PRO A 24 -63.20 8.54 40.84
CA PRO A 24 -62.75 7.81 42.00
C PRO A 24 -63.32 6.38 42.02
N THR A 25 -62.46 5.37 42.07
CA THR A 25 -62.83 3.97 42.26
C THR A 25 -62.82 3.63 43.76
N PRO A 26 -63.77 2.85 44.30
CA PRO A 26 -63.97 2.68 45.74
C PRO A 26 -62.88 1.85 46.43
N THR A 27 -62.62 2.19 47.69
CA THR A 27 -61.66 1.54 48.59
C THR A 27 -62.11 0.11 48.92
N LEU A 28 -61.30 -0.88 48.52
CA LEU A 28 -61.41 -2.27 49.01
C LEU A 28 -60.44 -2.51 50.17
N ALA A 29 -60.88 -3.30 51.14
CA ALA A 29 -60.15 -3.65 52.36
C ALA A 29 -58.83 -4.41 52.06
N PRO A 30 -57.80 -4.28 52.92
CA PRO A 30 -56.50 -4.89 52.68
C PRO A 30 -56.61 -6.42 52.68
N THR A 31 -56.22 -7.02 51.57
CA THR A 31 -56.00 -8.47 51.44
C THR A 31 -54.67 -8.80 52.12
N PRO A 32 -54.56 -9.89 52.91
CA PRO A 32 -53.31 -10.25 53.57
C PRO A 32 -52.17 -10.40 52.56
N THR A 33 -51.06 -9.70 52.83
CA THR A 33 -49.83 -9.75 52.05
C THR A 33 -49.28 -11.17 52.08
N VAL A 34 -49.53 -11.92 51.00
CA VAL A 34 -48.77 -13.14 50.71
C VAL A 34 -47.35 -12.66 50.44
N VAL A 35 -46.40 -13.01 51.31
CA VAL A 35 -44.98 -12.82 51.02
C VAL A 35 -44.71 -13.64 49.76
N PRO A 36 -44.36 -13.02 48.61
CA PRO A 36 -44.09 -13.77 47.42
C PRO A 36 -42.89 -14.69 47.70
N THR A 37 -43.10 -16.00 47.55
CA THR A 37 -42.01 -16.97 47.54
C THR A 37 -41.10 -16.59 46.37
N ALA A 38 -39.85 -16.22 46.64
CA ALA A 38 -38.89 -15.82 45.63
C ALA A 38 -38.84 -16.88 44.51
N THR A 39 -39.17 -16.49 43.29
CA THR A 39 -39.00 -17.34 42.11
C THR A 39 -37.52 -17.68 42.00
N PRO A 40 -37.13 -18.97 41.93
CA PRO A 40 -35.72 -19.31 41.80
C PRO A 40 -35.14 -18.68 40.52
N LEU A 41 -33.96 -18.07 40.64
CA LEU A 41 -33.25 -17.46 39.51
C LEU A 41 -33.05 -18.48 38.38
N PRO A 42 -33.22 -18.07 37.10
CA PRO A 42 -32.92 -18.94 35.98
C PRO A 42 -31.43 -19.30 35.94
N SER A 43 -31.11 -20.51 35.51
CA SER A 43 -29.72 -20.95 35.34
C SER A 43 -29.06 -20.23 34.16
N LEU A 44 -27.89 -19.64 34.37
CA LEU A 44 -27.07 -19.03 33.32
C LEU A 44 -26.22 -20.09 32.61
N SER A 45 -26.80 -20.78 31.62
CA SER A 45 -26.19 -21.94 30.97
C SER A 45 -25.56 -21.64 29.61
N GLU A 46 -25.84 -20.48 29.03
CA GLU A 46 -25.34 -20.06 27.73
C GLU A 46 -24.30 -18.96 27.92
N THR A 47 -23.10 -19.09 27.37
CA THR A 47 -22.08 -18.02 27.45
C THR A 47 -21.99 -17.32 26.11
N LEU A 48 -22.30 -16.03 26.10
CA LEU A 48 -22.14 -15.15 24.95
C LEU A 48 -20.77 -14.48 25.02
N ALA A 49 -19.93 -14.72 24.01
CA ALA A 49 -18.69 -13.97 23.81
C ALA A 49 -18.96 -12.79 22.89
N VAL A 50 -18.56 -11.59 23.32
CA VAL A 50 -18.79 -10.32 22.62
C VAL A 50 -17.41 -9.73 22.34
N GLU A 51 -16.75 -10.31 21.34
CA GLU A 51 -15.35 -9.99 21.02
C GLU A 51 -15.18 -8.51 20.66
N GLU A 52 -16.18 -7.91 20.01
CA GLU A 52 -16.19 -6.50 19.62
C GLU A 52 -16.19 -5.54 20.82
N LEU A 53 -16.74 -5.97 21.96
CA LEU A 53 -16.79 -5.18 23.20
C LEU A 53 -15.83 -5.70 24.28
N GLY A 54 -15.09 -6.78 24.00
CA GLY A 54 -14.01 -7.31 24.85
C GLY A 54 -14.47 -8.03 26.12
N PHE A 55 -15.65 -8.65 26.15
CA PHE A 55 -16.14 -9.39 27.32
C PHE A 55 -16.94 -10.65 26.96
N THR A 56 -17.11 -11.53 27.95
CA THR A 56 -18.09 -12.62 27.91
C THR A 56 -19.15 -12.40 28.99
N VAL A 57 -20.37 -12.85 28.75
CA VAL A 57 -21.49 -12.81 29.70
C VAL A 57 -22.27 -14.11 29.62
N SER A 58 -22.62 -14.69 30.77
CA SER A 58 -23.47 -15.89 30.81
C SER A 58 -24.95 -15.50 30.95
N LEU A 59 -25.80 -16.06 30.10
CA LEU A 59 -27.22 -15.79 29.93
C LEU A 59 -28.05 -17.07 30.22
N PRO A 60 -29.34 -16.93 30.57
CA PRO A 60 -30.25 -18.06 30.52
C PRO A 60 -30.42 -18.56 29.09
N SER A 61 -30.60 -19.88 28.94
CA SER A 61 -30.74 -20.49 27.62
C SER A 61 -31.90 -19.89 26.82
N GLY A 62 -31.62 -19.52 25.57
CA GLY A 62 -32.63 -19.08 24.61
C GLY A 62 -33.02 -17.60 24.73
N TRP A 63 -32.28 -16.82 25.51
CA TRP A 63 -32.42 -15.36 25.51
C TRP A 63 -31.96 -14.76 24.18
N ALA A 64 -32.71 -13.79 23.69
CA ALA A 64 -32.38 -13.07 22.48
C ALA A 64 -31.30 -12.02 22.76
N HIS A 65 -30.43 -11.80 21.79
CA HIS A 65 -29.41 -10.76 21.85
C HIS A 65 -29.19 -10.12 20.48
N ARG A 66 -28.85 -8.83 20.46
CA ARG A 66 -28.56 -8.07 19.25
C ARG A 66 -27.47 -7.06 19.52
N LEU A 67 -26.42 -7.06 18.70
CA LEU A 67 -25.39 -6.04 18.70
C LEU A 67 -25.68 -5.02 17.60
N GLN A 68 -25.77 -3.74 17.95
CA GLN A 68 -26.01 -2.65 17.00
C GLN A 68 -25.15 -1.43 17.36
N ALA A 69 -24.24 -1.02 16.46
CA ALA A 69 -23.43 0.20 16.59
C ALA A 69 -22.76 0.35 17.98
N GLU A 70 -22.08 -0.71 18.46
CA GLU A 70 -21.39 -0.81 19.76
C GLU A 70 -22.29 -0.95 21.01
N LEU A 71 -23.62 -1.10 20.84
CA LEU A 71 -24.55 -1.41 21.92
C LEU A 71 -25.05 -2.85 21.79
N LEU A 72 -24.74 -3.68 22.80
CA LEU A 72 -25.31 -5.00 22.95
C LEU A 72 -26.63 -4.90 23.72
N MET A 73 -27.69 -5.45 23.16
CA MET A 73 -29.00 -5.57 23.79
C MET A 73 -29.31 -7.03 24.03
N ILE A 74 -29.77 -7.39 25.22
CA ILE A 74 -30.10 -8.76 25.61
C ILE A 74 -31.46 -8.76 26.33
N ALA A 75 -32.34 -9.70 25.98
CA ALA A 75 -33.64 -9.83 26.62
C ALA A 75 -34.17 -11.28 26.53
N PRO A 76 -35.24 -11.64 27.28
CA PRO A 76 -35.81 -12.99 27.24
C PRO A 76 -36.28 -13.42 25.85
N THR A 77 -36.82 -12.50 25.04
CA THR A 77 -37.32 -12.79 23.69
C THR A 77 -36.95 -11.70 22.68
N GLU A 78 -36.98 -12.01 21.38
CA GLU A 78 -36.79 -11.02 20.31
C GLU A 78 -37.86 -9.92 20.32
N THR A 79 -39.06 -10.21 20.83
CA THR A 79 -40.11 -9.20 20.98
C THR A 79 -39.71 -8.15 22.00
N ASP A 80 -39.09 -8.57 23.11
CA ASP A 80 -38.63 -7.66 24.17
C ASP A 80 -37.52 -6.71 23.68
N LEU A 81 -36.71 -7.14 22.70
CA LEU A 81 -35.70 -6.30 22.04
C LEU A 81 -36.29 -5.26 21.08
N GLN A 82 -37.57 -5.36 20.72
CA GLN A 82 -38.24 -4.46 19.78
C GLN A 82 -39.15 -3.43 20.46
N LEU A 83 -39.31 -3.51 21.79
CA LEU A 83 -40.16 -2.58 22.52
C LEU A 83 -39.48 -1.22 22.67
N ASP A 84 -40.23 -0.16 22.40
CA ASP A 84 -39.79 1.22 22.65
C ASP A 84 -39.65 1.53 24.15
N VAL A 85 -40.38 0.79 25.00
CA VAL A 85 -40.32 0.86 26.47
C VAL A 85 -40.23 -0.57 27.02
N PRO A 86 -39.26 -0.89 27.90
CA PRO A 86 -39.15 -2.19 28.53
C PRO A 86 -40.46 -2.67 29.18
N GLY A 87 -40.85 -3.91 28.86
CA GLY A 87 -41.94 -4.61 29.54
C GLY A 87 -41.51 -5.18 30.89
N ASP A 88 -42.22 -6.21 31.36
CA ASP A 88 -41.92 -6.84 32.66
C ASP A 88 -40.62 -7.70 32.64
N GLY A 89 -40.14 -8.05 31.45
CA GLY A 89 -38.89 -8.77 31.25
C GLY A 89 -37.67 -7.86 31.36
N LEU A 90 -36.58 -8.38 31.93
CA LEU A 90 -35.30 -7.67 32.02
C LEU A 90 -34.69 -7.46 30.63
N VAL A 91 -34.48 -6.20 30.26
CA VAL A 91 -33.66 -5.81 29.11
C VAL A 91 -32.30 -5.32 29.62
N LEU A 92 -31.23 -5.91 29.11
CA LEU A 92 -29.86 -5.54 29.43
C LEU A 92 -29.24 -4.83 28.23
N LEU A 93 -28.69 -3.64 28.49
CA LEU A 93 -28.00 -2.80 27.52
C LEU A 93 -26.55 -2.68 27.97
N ILE A 94 -25.61 -3.11 27.13
CA ILE A 94 -24.17 -3.05 27.41
C ILE A 94 -23.47 -2.29 26.30
N ASP A 95 -22.76 -1.24 26.66
CA ASP A 95 -21.78 -0.61 25.77
C ASP A 95 -20.39 -0.60 26.40
N ALA A 96 -19.38 -0.46 25.54
CA ALA A 96 -17.99 -0.37 25.92
C ALA A 96 -17.37 0.90 25.35
N THR A 97 -16.51 1.55 26.13
CA THR A 97 -15.72 2.71 25.70
C THR A 97 -14.25 2.43 25.98
N PRO A 98 -13.34 2.55 24.99
CA PRO A 98 -11.92 2.41 25.25
C PRO A 98 -11.46 3.37 26.33
N LEU A 99 -10.65 2.88 27.28
CA LEU A 99 -10.10 3.70 28.36
C LEU A 99 -9.22 4.82 27.81
N SER A 100 -8.49 4.56 26.71
CA SER A 100 -7.73 5.59 25.99
C SER A 100 -8.63 6.73 25.51
N SER A 101 -9.84 6.43 25.00
CA SER A 101 -10.80 7.44 24.56
C SER A 101 -11.37 8.22 25.75
N LEU A 102 -11.61 7.54 26.87
CA LEU A 102 -12.09 8.17 28.10
C LEU A 102 -11.03 9.10 28.71
N VAL A 103 -9.76 8.67 28.73
CA VAL A 103 -8.61 9.47 29.16
C VAL A 103 -8.41 10.69 28.27
N ALA A 104 -8.48 10.52 26.94
CA ALA A 104 -8.37 11.63 26.02
C ALA A 104 -9.48 12.67 26.24
N GLN A 105 -10.69 12.22 26.58
CA GLN A 105 -11.83 13.10 26.78
C GLN A 105 -11.87 13.78 28.16
N LEU A 106 -11.47 13.08 29.21
CA LEU A 106 -11.71 13.49 30.60
C LEU A 106 -10.42 13.65 31.44
N GLY A 107 -9.25 13.38 30.85
CA GLY A 107 -7.96 13.40 31.51
C GLY A 107 -7.56 12.05 32.12
N ALA A 108 -6.30 11.94 32.54
CA ALA A 108 -5.69 10.70 33.02
C ALA A 108 -6.42 10.03 34.19
N GLU A 109 -7.05 10.82 35.07
CA GLU A 109 -7.80 10.30 36.22
C GLU A 109 -8.97 9.40 35.80
N ALA A 110 -9.53 9.61 34.61
CA ALA A 110 -10.66 8.83 34.10
C ALA A 110 -10.32 7.36 33.78
N ALA A 111 -9.03 7.01 33.66
CA ALA A 111 -8.60 5.60 33.58
C ALA A 111 -8.77 4.84 34.90
N SER A 112 -8.87 5.55 36.02
CA SER A 112 -8.81 4.97 37.37
C SER A 112 -10.04 5.30 38.23
N ASP A 113 -10.79 6.35 37.87
CA ASP A 113 -11.99 6.77 38.58
C ASP A 113 -13.27 6.52 37.76
N PRO A 114 -14.09 5.51 38.12
CA PRO A 114 -15.35 5.23 37.44
C PRO A 114 -16.37 6.37 37.55
N GLN A 115 -16.21 7.33 38.47
CA GLN A 115 -17.12 8.49 38.58
C GLN A 115 -17.12 9.35 37.32
N ALA A 116 -15.97 9.51 36.67
CA ALA A 116 -15.84 10.29 35.44
C ALA A 116 -16.73 9.71 34.32
N PHE A 117 -16.75 8.38 34.18
CA PHE A 117 -17.57 7.70 33.18
C PHE A 117 -19.05 7.64 33.58
N LEU A 118 -19.36 7.50 34.87
CA LEU A 118 -20.73 7.62 35.37
C LEU A 118 -21.32 9.01 35.12
N ALA A 119 -20.53 10.08 35.31
CA ALA A 119 -20.97 11.45 35.09
C ALA A 119 -21.44 11.69 33.65
N LEU A 120 -20.78 11.05 32.67
CA LEU A 120 -21.22 11.05 31.27
C LEU A 120 -22.59 10.40 31.08
N SER A 121 -22.97 9.46 31.94
CA SER A 121 -24.26 8.75 31.85
C SER A 121 -25.38 9.41 32.63
N ARG A 122 -25.04 10.26 33.62
CA ARG A 122 -26.01 10.93 34.50
C ARG A 122 -26.85 12.00 33.79
N ALA A 123 -26.21 12.91 33.05
CA ALA A 123 -26.90 14.01 32.39
C ALA A 123 -28.04 13.56 31.43
N PRO A 124 -27.88 12.49 30.63
CA PRO A 124 -28.96 11.91 29.82
C PRO A 124 -30.13 11.34 30.61
N ILE A 125 -29.81 10.63 31.69
CA ILE A 125 -30.78 9.95 32.53
C ILE A 125 -31.69 10.99 33.20
N GLU A 126 -31.08 12.04 33.75
CA GLU A 126 -31.80 13.16 34.36
C GLU A 126 -32.63 13.93 33.32
N ALA A 127 -32.10 14.15 32.11
CA ALA A 127 -32.83 14.81 31.03
C ALA A 127 -34.07 14.03 30.57
N ALA A 128 -34.11 12.72 30.82
CA ALA A 128 -35.26 11.86 30.53
C ALA A 128 -36.22 11.66 31.72
N ASN A 129 -36.11 12.48 32.78
CA ASN A 129 -36.90 12.40 34.02
C ASN A 129 -36.70 11.10 34.82
N TYR A 130 -35.52 10.50 34.74
CA TYR A 130 -35.12 9.38 35.58
C TYR A 130 -34.09 9.83 36.62
N VAL A 131 -34.07 9.17 37.76
CA VAL A 131 -33.19 9.49 38.89
C VAL A 131 -32.28 8.31 39.18
N LEU A 132 -30.97 8.57 39.25
CA LEU A 132 -29.99 7.64 39.78
C LEU A 132 -29.87 7.80 41.30
N SER A 133 -29.84 6.68 42.02
CA SER A 133 -29.54 6.65 43.45
C SER A 133 -28.07 7.01 43.73
N ALA A 134 -27.71 7.10 45.02
CA ALA A 134 -26.32 7.26 45.41
C ALA A 134 -25.49 6.05 44.96
N THR A 135 -24.30 6.30 44.43
CA THR A 135 -23.43 5.24 43.89
C THR A 135 -22.86 4.39 45.01
N THR A 136 -22.88 3.08 44.81
CA THR A 136 -22.12 2.12 45.63
C THR A 136 -20.94 1.59 44.83
N THR A 137 -19.81 1.31 45.49
CA THR A 137 -18.65 0.68 44.84
C THR A 137 -18.95 -0.75 44.43
N LEU A 138 -18.52 -1.11 43.22
CA LEU A 138 -18.61 -2.45 42.67
C LEU A 138 -17.19 -2.94 42.38
N THR A 139 -16.93 -4.23 42.62
CA THR A 139 -15.76 -4.91 42.07
C THR A 139 -16.25 -6.02 41.18
N GLN A 140 -15.98 -5.92 39.88
CA GLN A 140 -16.39 -6.90 38.89
C GLN A 140 -15.14 -7.46 38.20
N ASP A 141 -14.94 -8.78 38.26
CA ASP A 141 -13.79 -9.45 37.64
C ASP A 141 -12.43 -8.84 38.07
N GLY A 142 -12.30 -8.42 39.33
CA GLY A 142 -11.09 -7.77 39.87
C GLY A 142 -10.94 -6.29 39.52
N HIS A 143 -11.90 -5.71 38.79
CA HIS A 143 -11.85 -4.34 38.31
C HIS A 143 -12.80 -3.41 39.08
N ASN A 144 -12.39 -2.15 39.21
CA ASN A 144 -13.15 -1.14 39.96
C ASN A 144 -14.36 -0.67 39.17
N GLY A 145 -15.47 -0.45 39.86
CA GLY A 145 -16.69 0.04 39.28
C GLY A 145 -17.60 0.75 40.27
N LEU A 146 -18.72 1.25 39.75
CA LEU A 146 -19.80 1.87 40.50
C LEU A 146 -21.13 1.29 40.03
N VAL A 147 -22.09 1.25 40.94
CA VAL A 147 -23.47 0.88 40.63
C VAL A 147 -24.43 1.89 41.25
N ALA A 148 -25.51 2.22 40.52
CA ALA A 148 -26.59 3.06 40.99
C ALA A 148 -27.93 2.54 40.45
N ASP A 149 -28.96 2.56 41.30
CA ASP A 149 -30.31 2.20 40.90
C ASP A 149 -30.94 3.35 40.11
N LEU A 150 -31.69 2.99 39.08
CA LEU A 150 -32.45 3.88 38.22
C LEU A 150 -33.93 3.78 38.62
N SER A 151 -34.56 4.94 38.85
CA SER A 151 -36.00 5.01 39.13
C SER A 151 -36.66 6.07 38.25
N GLY A 152 -37.87 5.77 37.77
CA GLY A 152 -38.68 6.71 37.02
C GLY A 152 -40.13 6.24 36.87
N PRO A 153 -40.96 6.98 36.13
CA PRO A 153 -42.40 6.77 36.09
C PRO A 153 -42.85 5.50 35.35
N GLN A 154 -42.03 4.97 34.44
CA GLN A 154 -42.37 3.79 33.62
C GLN A 154 -41.36 2.64 33.77
N ILE A 155 -40.10 2.96 34.04
CA ILE A 155 -38.99 1.99 34.07
C ILE A 155 -38.30 2.05 35.43
N GLY A 156 -38.00 0.88 35.98
CA GLY A 156 -37.02 0.70 37.05
C GLY A 156 -35.77 0.03 36.46
N GLY A 157 -34.61 0.29 37.05
CA GLY A 157 -33.36 -0.24 36.51
C GLY A 157 -32.18 -0.13 37.44
N ARG A 158 -31.02 -0.52 36.92
CA ARG A 158 -29.72 -0.36 37.58
C ARG A 158 -28.63 -0.19 36.53
N LEU A 159 -27.76 0.77 36.77
CA LEU A 159 -26.62 1.09 35.93
C LEU A 159 -25.34 0.73 36.68
N ALA A 160 -24.53 -0.15 36.09
CA ALA A 160 -23.17 -0.43 36.52
C ALA A 160 -22.16 0.17 35.54
N ILE A 161 -21.09 0.74 36.09
CA ILE A 161 -19.92 1.26 35.38
C ILE A 161 -18.72 0.46 35.85
N ILE A 162 -17.96 -0.14 34.95
CA ILE A 162 -16.79 -0.98 35.30
C ILE A 162 -15.60 -0.56 34.46
N LEU A 163 -14.47 -0.22 35.08
CA LEU A 163 -13.22 0.10 34.38
C LEU A 163 -12.36 -1.15 34.25
N GLY A 164 -12.44 -1.81 33.10
CA GLY A 164 -11.61 -2.97 32.75
C GLY A 164 -10.14 -2.61 32.50
N PRO A 165 -9.36 -3.52 31.89
CA PRO A 165 -7.95 -3.26 31.60
C PRO A 165 -7.74 -2.27 30.45
N GLU A 166 -8.57 -2.33 29.41
CA GLU A 166 -8.50 -1.42 28.24
C GLU A 166 -9.83 -0.77 27.87
N MET A 167 -10.95 -1.28 28.41
CA MET A 167 -12.30 -0.82 28.10
C MET A 167 -13.05 -0.51 29.40
N ALA A 168 -13.81 0.57 29.39
CA ALA A 168 -14.80 0.89 30.39
C ALA A 168 -16.19 0.42 29.91
N LEU A 169 -16.87 -0.39 30.70
CA LEU A 169 -18.21 -0.91 30.38
C LEU A 169 -19.30 -0.10 31.09
N ARG A 170 -20.43 0.08 30.41
CA ARG A 170 -21.69 0.52 31.00
C ARG A 170 -22.72 -0.57 30.81
N VAL A 171 -23.28 -1.04 31.92
CA VAL A 171 -24.24 -2.15 31.95
C VAL A 171 -25.53 -1.65 32.58
N LEU A 172 -26.52 -1.34 31.74
CA LEU A 172 -27.83 -0.85 32.16
C LEU A 172 -28.86 -1.97 32.06
N GLY A 173 -29.42 -2.38 33.20
CA GLY A 173 -30.57 -3.27 33.27
C GLY A 173 -31.85 -2.49 33.47
N GLN A 174 -32.91 -2.84 32.74
CA GLN A 174 -34.19 -2.15 32.81
C GLN A 174 -35.36 -3.14 32.70
N ALA A 175 -36.45 -2.82 33.39
CA ALA A 175 -37.76 -3.45 33.24
C ALA A 175 -38.84 -2.42 33.61
N SER A 176 -40.12 -2.78 33.46
CA SER A 176 -41.22 -1.95 33.96
C SER A 176 -40.99 -1.61 35.45
N ALA A 177 -41.37 -0.39 35.86
CA ALA A 177 -41.14 0.08 37.23
C ALA A 177 -41.76 -0.84 38.29
N GLU A 178 -42.85 -1.53 37.95
CA GLU A 178 -43.53 -2.50 38.82
C GLU A 178 -42.80 -3.86 38.87
N ALA A 179 -42.16 -4.28 37.78
CA ALA A 179 -41.48 -5.57 37.68
C ALA A 179 -40.01 -5.54 38.12
N TRP A 180 -39.38 -4.37 38.16
CA TRP A 180 -37.94 -4.23 38.39
C TRP A 180 -37.44 -4.94 39.66
N GLU A 181 -38.14 -4.81 40.79
CA GLU A 181 -37.77 -5.49 42.04
C GLU A 181 -37.68 -7.02 41.88
N GLY A 182 -38.50 -7.60 41.00
CA GLY A 182 -38.44 -9.03 40.66
C GLY A 182 -37.31 -9.41 39.69
N GLN A 183 -36.70 -8.43 39.01
CA GLN A 183 -35.63 -8.63 38.03
C GLN A 183 -34.24 -8.27 38.57
N ALA A 184 -34.15 -7.52 39.67
CA ALA A 184 -32.89 -7.00 40.20
C ALA A 184 -31.89 -8.12 40.55
N GLU A 185 -32.34 -9.23 41.14
CA GLU A 185 -31.46 -10.37 41.44
C GLU A 185 -30.93 -11.05 40.16
N LEU A 186 -31.73 -11.08 39.09
CA LEU A 186 -31.29 -11.63 37.80
C LEU A 186 -30.29 -10.69 37.12
N TYR A 187 -30.49 -9.38 37.19
CA TYR A 187 -29.50 -8.41 36.75
C TYR A 187 -28.18 -8.59 37.49
N ASP A 188 -28.21 -8.75 38.82
CA ASP A 188 -27.00 -8.95 39.61
C ASP A 188 -26.29 -10.26 39.23
N ALA A 189 -27.04 -11.32 38.94
CA ALA A 189 -26.48 -12.59 38.46
C ALA A 189 -25.82 -12.46 37.06
N LEU A 190 -26.45 -11.72 36.14
CA LEU A 190 -25.90 -11.43 34.81
C LEU A 190 -24.65 -10.54 34.89
N LEU A 191 -24.69 -9.50 35.73
CA LEU A 191 -23.55 -8.63 35.96
C LEU A 191 -22.39 -9.44 36.56
N ALA A 192 -22.66 -10.29 37.55
CA ALA A 192 -21.67 -11.14 38.18
C ALA A 192 -21.10 -12.21 37.24
N SER A 193 -21.78 -12.56 36.14
CA SER A 193 -21.26 -13.49 35.12
C SER A 193 -20.33 -12.83 34.11
N LEU A 194 -20.32 -11.49 34.04
CA LEU A 194 -19.48 -10.74 33.11
C LEU A 194 -18.00 -10.97 33.41
N ARG A 195 -17.23 -11.39 32.42
CA ARG A 195 -15.77 -11.49 32.48
C ARG A 195 -15.16 -10.68 31.37
N PHE A 196 -14.16 -9.85 31.68
CA PHE A 196 -13.36 -9.25 30.63
C PHE A 196 -12.63 -10.36 29.90
N MET A 197 -12.62 -10.29 28.58
CA MET A 197 -11.78 -11.18 27.83
C MET A 197 -10.32 -10.78 28.11
N PRO A 198 -9.42 -11.76 28.36
CA PRO A 198 -8.01 -11.46 28.36
C PRO A 198 -7.71 -10.78 27.02
N LEU A 199 -6.87 -9.74 27.04
CA LEU A 199 -6.24 -9.28 25.82
C LEU A 199 -5.73 -10.52 25.08
N PRO A 200 -5.88 -10.62 23.75
CA PRO A 200 -5.08 -11.59 23.04
C PRO A 200 -3.65 -11.35 23.55
N ALA A 201 -3.07 -12.35 24.22
CA ALA A 201 -1.66 -12.31 24.56
C ALA A 201 -0.95 -11.87 23.28
N PRO A 202 0.11 -11.02 23.34
CA PRO A 202 0.92 -10.78 22.15
C PRO A 202 1.15 -12.17 21.58
N THR A 203 0.62 -12.38 20.38
CA THR A 203 0.55 -13.72 19.80
C THR A 203 1.93 -14.30 20.00
N PRO A 204 2.09 -15.49 20.63
CA PRO A 204 3.42 -16.06 20.82
C PRO A 204 4.13 -15.90 19.51
N THR A 205 5.30 -15.24 19.52
CA THR A 205 6.04 -14.84 18.34
C THR A 205 5.82 -15.91 17.29
N PRO A 206 5.11 -15.60 16.18
CA PRO A 206 4.75 -16.62 15.22
C PRO A 206 6.02 -17.41 14.92
N THR A 207 5.89 -18.74 14.86
CA THR A 207 6.89 -19.66 14.29
C THR A 207 7.73 -18.87 13.31
N PRO A 208 9.06 -18.69 13.56
CA PRO A 208 9.84 -17.59 13.03
C PRO A 208 9.38 -17.31 11.61
N VAL A 209 8.75 -16.13 11.41
CA VAL A 209 8.29 -15.70 10.08
C VAL A 209 9.43 -16.04 9.17
N GLN A 210 9.17 -16.92 8.21
CA GLN A 210 10.20 -17.41 7.31
C GLN A 210 10.89 -16.16 6.78
N GLN A 211 12.14 -15.93 7.21
CA GLN A 211 12.80 -14.64 7.00
C GLN A 211 12.75 -14.37 5.50
N ALA A 212 12.18 -13.22 5.14
CA ALA A 212 12.09 -12.81 3.76
C ALA A 212 13.47 -12.95 3.12
N SER A 213 13.51 -13.57 1.95
CA SER A 213 14.73 -13.75 1.18
C SER A 213 14.68 -12.91 -0.09
N GLN A 214 15.83 -12.72 -0.71
CA GLN A 214 15.93 -11.99 -1.98
C GLN A 214 14.93 -12.56 -3.01
N PRO A 215 13.96 -11.76 -3.49
CA PRO A 215 13.11 -12.12 -4.62
C PRO A 215 13.94 -12.35 -5.88
N LEU A 216 13.40 -13.13 -6.81
CA LEU A 216 13.97 -13.21 -8.16
C LEU A 216 14.05 -11.80 -8.74
N VAL A 217 15.24 -11.41 -9.19
CA VAL A 217 15.47 -10.17 -9.93
C VAL A 217 15.52 -10.51 -11.41
N VAL A 218 14.74 -9.78 -12.21
CA VAL A 218 14.78 -9.81 -13.67
C VAL A 218 15.22 -8.43 -14.14
N ASP A 219 16.34 -8.35 -14.83
CA ASP A 219 16.99 -7.11 -15.28
C ASP A 219 16.90 -6.89 -16.80
N ALA A 220 16.17 -7.76 -17.49
CA ALA A 220 15.90 -7.66 -18.92
C ALA A 220 14.39 -7.49 -19.20
N GLY A 221 14.06 -6.55 -20.08
CA GLY A 221 12.69 -6.27 -20.50
C GLY A 221 12.60 -5.30 -21.66
N PRO A 222 11.40 -4.85 -22.04
CA PRO A 222 11.17 -3.92 -23.16
C PRO A 222 11.82 -2.54 -22.92
N PRO A 223 11.91 -1.66 -23.93
CA PRO A 223 12.43 -0.30 -23.76
C PRO A 223 11.79 0.43 -22.57
N GLY A 224 12.64 1.05 -21.75
CA GLY A 224 12.22 1.68 -20.51
C GLY A 224 12.07 0.74 -19.32
N PHE A 225 12.06 -0.58 -19.49
CA PHE A 225 12.15 -1.51 -18.35
C PHE A 225 13.52 -1.39 -17.68
N VAL A 226 13.53 -1.41 -16.35
CA VAL A 226 14.75 -1.31 -15.55
C VAL A 226 14.99 -2.64 -14.84
N LEU A 227 14.07 -3.06 -13.98
CA LEU A 227 14.13 -4.36 -13.31
C LEU A 227 12.75 -4.79 -12.82
N ARG A 228 12.61 -6.07 -12.47
CA ARG A 228 11.44 -6.62 -11.77
C ARG A 228 11.89 -7.52 -10.62
N LEU A 229 11.25 -7.35 -9.48
CA LEU A 229 11.35 -8.20 -8.30
C LEU A 229 10.16 -9.16 -8.27
N GLY A 230 10.40 -10.43 -7.97
CA GLY A 230 9.36 -11.44 -7.76
C GLY A 230 8.82 -12.05 -9.05
N GLY A 231 7.54 -12.43 -9.01
CA GLY A 231 6.89 -13.32 -9.96
C GLY A 231 6.86 -14.78 -9.48
N ARG A 232 6.42 -15.69 -10.37
CA ARG A 232 6.16 -17.10 -10.01
C ARG A 232 7.39 -17.93 -9.66
N ALA A 233 8.58 -17.49 -10.07
CA ALA A 233 9.84 -18.20 -9.88
C ALA A 233 10.67 -17.62 -8.72
N GLY A 234 11.74 -18.31 -8.36
CA GLY A 234 12.62 -17.93 -7.25
C GLY A 234 12.33 -18.66 -5.93
N PRO A 235 13.07 -18.31 -4.87
CA PRO A 235 12.92 -18.90 -3.54
C PRO A 235 11.49 -18.74 -3.01
N PRO A 236 10.86 -19.76 -2.40
CA PRO A 236 9.49 -19.65 -1.89
C PRO A 236 9.26 -18.49 -0.90
N ASP A 237 10.28 -18.16 -0.11
CA ASP A 237 10.35 -17.06 0.85
C ASP A 237 10.77 -15.72 0.25
N GLY A 238 11.11 -15.68 -1.04
CA GLY A 238 11.32 -14.45 -1.82
C GLY A 238 10.18 -14.15 -2.80
N ARG A 239 9.13 -14.99 -2.84
CA ARG A 239 7.93 -14.73 -3.65
C ARG A 239 6.92 -13.92 -2.85
N PHE A 240 6.35 -12.91 -3.47
CA PHE A 240 5.29 -12.10 -2.89
C PHE A 240 3.97 -12.88 -2.82
N VAL A 241 3.23 -12.69 -1.73
CA VAL A 241 1.85 -13.17 -1.57
C VAL A 241 0.90 -12.19 -2.24
N ALA A 242 1.07 -10.90 -1.98
CA ALA A 242 0.36 -9.81 -2.63
C ALA A 242 1.16 -8.52 -2.44
N ALA A 243 1.99 -8.19 -3.44
CA ALA A 243 2.70 -6.92 -3.48
C ALA A 243 1.69 -5.77 -3.66
N ARG A 244 1.58 -4.90 -2.66
CA ARG A 244 0.57 -3.82 -2.64
C ARG A 244 1.22 -2.44 -2.70
N GLY A 245 0.99 -1.58 -1.72
CA GLY A 245 1.50 -0.21 -1.73
C GLY A 245 3.03 -0.12 -1.68
N LEU A 246 3.54 0.99 -2.20
CA LEU A 246 4.96 1.26 -2.35
C LEU A 246 5.29 2.65 -1.80
N ALA A 247 6.45 2.80 -1.18
CA ALA A 247 7.04 4.11 -0.87
C ALA A 247 8.53 4.11 -1.18
N VAL A 248 9.09 5.29 -1.43
CA VAL A 248 10.52 5.44 -1.73
C VAL A 248 11.14 6.50 -0.83
N ALA A 249 12.29 6.18 -0.24
CA ALA A 249 13.10 7.14 0.50
C ALA A 249 13.88 8.06 -0.47
N PRO A 250 14.37 9.22 0.00
CA PRO A 250 15.13 10.16 -0.84
C PRO A 250 16.40 9.57 -1.50
N ASP A 251 16.99 8.52 -0.91
CA ASP A 251 18.15 7.81 -1.46
C ASP A 251 17.77 6.73 -2.51
N GLY A 252 16.47 6.57 -2.78
CA GLY A 252 15.91 5.59 -3.70
C GLY A 252 15.58 4.22 -3.07
N THR A 253 15.75 4.06 -1.76
CA THR A 253 15.37 2.84 -1.04
C THR A 253 13.86 2.61 -1.15
N LEU A 254 13.47 1.44 -1.63
CA LEU A 254 12.08 1.07 -1.86
C LEU A 254 11.50 0.31 -0.67
N TYR A 255 10.31 0.71 -0.23
CA TYR A 255 9.52 0.05 0.80
C TYR A 255 8.27 -0.53 0.13
N LEU A 256 8.01 -1.81 0.38
CA LEU A 256 6.87 -2.56 -0.17
C LEU A 256 6.00 -3.06 0.98
N ALA A 257 4.71 -2.76 0.94
CA ALA A 257 3.71 -3.44 1.75
C ALA A 257 3.43 -4.83 1.15
N GLU A 258 3.84 -5.88 1.86
CA GLU A 258 3.64 -7.27 1.47
C GLU A 258 2.55 -7.89 2.37
N SER A 259 1.41 -8.25 1.79
CA SER A 259 0.23 -8.68 2.55
C SER A 259 0.56 -9.86 3.45
N ARG A 260 0.27 -9.73 4.76
CA ARG A 260 0.58 -10.70 5.83
C ARG A 260 2.07 -11.02 6.03
N ARG A 261 2.98 -10.28 5.38
CA ARG A 261 4.44 -10.44 5.50
C ARG A 261 5.16 -9.15 5.89
N GLY A 262 4.41 -8.13 6.29
CA GLY A 262 4.93 -6.87 6.78
C GLY A 262 5.46 -5.96 5.67
N VAL A 263 6.47 -5.16 6.02
CA VAL A 263 7.11 -4.23 5.09
C VAL A 263 8.46 -4.79 4.66
N TRP A 264 8.71 -4.84 3.35
CA TRP A 264 9.96 -5.30 2.77
C TRP A 264 10.71 -4.12 2.19
N VAL A 265 12.01 -4.06 2.46
CA VAL A 265 12.86 -2.91 2.11
C VAL A 265 13.94 -3.36 1.14
N PHE A 266 14.10 -2.62 0.05
CA PHE A 266 15.04 -2.91 -1.03
C PHE A 266 15.91 -1.70 -1.35
N ALA A 267 17.16 -1.95 -1.70
CA ALA A 267 18.00 -0.95 -2.34
C ALA A 267 17.45 -0.59 -3.74
N PRO A 268 17.86 0.55 -4.31
CA PRO A 268 17.41 0.98 -5.64
C PRO A 268 17.70 -0.03 -6.76
N ASP A 269 18.70 -0.90 -6.59
CA ASP A 269 19.07 -1.96 -7.54
C ASP A 269 18.27 -3.26 -7.37
N GLY A 270 17.29 -3.29 -6.46
CA GLY A 270 16.47 -4.47 -6.19
C GLY A 270 17.03 -5.42 -5.14
N THR A 271 18.19 -5.12 -4.54
CA THR A 271 18.75 -5.91 -3.44
C THR A 271 17.85 -5.81 -2.20
N PHE A 272 17.39 -6.94 -1.68
CA PHE A 272 16.65 -7.04 -0.43
C PHE A 272 17.55 -6.68 0.75
N LEU A 273 17.12 -5.71 1.54
CA LEU A 273 17.86 -5.18 2.68
C LEU A 273 17.36 -5.74 4.00
N LYS A 274 16.06 -5.60 4.26
CA LYS A 274 15.41 -6.02 5.50
C LYS A 274 13.91 -6.15 5.32
N SER A 275 13.26 -6.80 6.29
CA SER A 275 11.80 -6.82 6.45
C SER A 275 11.44 -6.65 7.92
N PHE A 276 10.29 -6.04 8.21
CA PHE A 276 9.80 -5.82 9.57
C PHE A 276 8.27 -5.85 9.64
N GLY A 277 7.72 -5.96 10.85
CA GLY A 277 6.27 -6.00 11.13
C GLY A 277 5.58 -7.31 10.75
N GLY A 278 6.28 -8.26 10.13
CA GLY A 278 5.72 -9.59 9.81
C GLY A 278 5.46 -10.44 11.05
N ASP A 279 6.30 -10.30 12.08
CA ASP A 279 6.21 -10.96 13.38
C ASP A 279 5.06 -10.43 14.24
N GLU A 280 4.58 -9.22 13.95
CA GLU A 280 3.38 -8.63 14.58
C GLU A 280 2.08 -8.99 13.86
N VAL A 281 2.17 -9.86 12.84
CA VAL A 281 1.04 -10.26 11.97
C VAL A 281 0.37 -9.02 11.36
N LEU A 282 1.16 -8.17 10.70
CA LEU A 282 0.67 -7.00 9.96
C LEU A 282 0.07 -7.45 8.61
N ASP A 283 -1.19 -7.12 8.31
CA ASP A 283 -1.72 -7.26 6.94
C ASP A 283 -1.49 -5.95 6.18
N ALA A 284 -0.21 -5.70 5.89
CA ALA A 284 0.26 -4.48 5.25
C ALA A 284 -0.40 -4.30 3.88
N TYR A 285 -1.16 -3.22 3.73
CA TYR A 285 -1.81 -2.88 2.47
C TYR A 285 -1.09 -1.76 1.74
N ASP A 286 -0.65 -0.74 2.47
CA ASP A 286 0.02 0.42 1.92
C ASP A 286 1.01 0.99 2.93
N VAL A 287 2.02 1.72 2.45
CA VAL A 287 3.13 2.22 3.25
C VAL A 287 3.44 3.66 2.86
N ALA A 288 3.68 4.52 3.85
CA ALA A 288 4.07 5.92 3.68
C ALA A 288 5.30 6.24 4.54
N LEU A 289 6.20 7.09 4.03
CA LEU A 289 7.46 7.45 4.68
C LEU A 289 7.50 8.94 5.02
N ALA A 290 7.75 9.25 6.28
CA ALA A 290 8.02 10.62 6.70
C ALA A 290 9.46 11.05 6.34
N PRO A 291 9.73 12.37 6.18
CA PRO A 291 11.07 12.87 5.83
C PRO A 291 12.18 12.52 6.83
N ASP A 292 11.84 12.23 8.08
CA ASP A 292 12.75 11.77 9.15
C ASP A 292 12.96 10.25 9.14
N GLY A 293 12.28 9.53 8.24
CA GLY A 293 12.40 8.09 8.05
C GLY A 293 11.36 7.27 8.80
N GLU A 294 10.48 7.86 9.60
CA GLU A 294 9.38 7.12 10.23
C GLU A 294 8.46 6.49 9.18
N VAL A 295 7.92 5.32 9.49
CA VAL A 295 7.13 4.51 8.55
C VAL A 295 5.71 4.34 9.08
N PHE A 296 4.73 4.65 8.26
CA PHE A 296 3.32 4.43 8.56
C PHE A 296 2.78 3.38 7.60
N VAL A 297 1.99 2.44 8.12
CA VAL A 297 1.47 1.31 7.34
C VAL A 297 -0.02 1.16 7.56
N ALA A 298 -0.78 1.04 6.47
CA ALA A 298 -2.18 0.66 6.54
C ALA A 298 -2.29 -0.84 6.87
N ASP A 299 -2.72 -1.17 8.09
CA ASP A 299 -2.99 -2.54 8.53
C ASP A 299 -4.44 -2.88 8.19
N PHE A 300 -4.64 -3.48 7.02
CA PHE A 300 -5.98 -3.83 6.53
C PHE A 300 -6.67 -4.87 7.40
N GLY A 301 -5.90 -5.78 8.00
CA GLY A 301 -6.42 -6.87 8.83
C GLY A 301 -6.98 -6.40 10.16
N ARG A 302 -6.61 -5.20 10.60
CA ARG A 302 -7.09 -4.57 11.85
C ARG A 302 -7.84 -3.26 11.63
N ASN A 303 -8.00 -2.85 10.38
CA ASN A 303 -8.60 -1.57 10.01
C ASN A 303 -7.95 -0.41 10.77
N ALA A 304 -6.62 -0.32 10.73
CA ALA A 304 -5.83 0.61 11.53
C ALA A 304 -4.60 1.13 10.76
N ILE A 305 -3.94 2.15 11.30
CA ILE A 305 -2.64 2.64 10.86
C ILE A 305 -1.61 2.25 11.92
N ALA A 306 -0.59 1.49 11.51
CA ALA A 306 0.54 1.13 12.36
C ALA A 306 1.71 2.08 12.10
N HIS A 307 2.42 2.49 13.16
CA HIS A 307 3.56 3.40 13.10
C HIS A 307 4.82 2.68 13.55
N PHE A 308 5.88 2.86 12.78
CA PHE A 308 7.18 2.26 13.01
C PHE A 308 8.27 3.33 12.95
N SER A 309 9.36 3.09 13.67
CA SER A 309 10.59 3.88 13.56
C SER A 309 11.25 3.68 12.20
N ALA A 310 12.23 4.54 11.87
CA ALA A 310 13.05 4.39 10.67
C ALA A 310 13.82 3.06 10.60
N ASP A 311 14.10 2.47 11.76
CA ASP A 311 14.76 1.16 11.85
C ASP A 311 13.78 0.00 11.61
N GLY A 312 12.47 0.26 11.63
CA GLY A 312 11.41 -0.73 11.45
C GLY A 312 10.90 -1.32 12.76
N GLU A 313 11.17 -0.67 13.91
CA GLU A 313 10.62 -1.07 15.20
C GLU A 313 9.21 -0.51 15.35
N PHE A 314 8.26 -1.32 15.81
CA PHE A 314 6.90 -0.88 16.06
C PHE A 314 6.87 0.13 17.22
N ILE A 315 6.18 1.25 17.00
CA ILE A 315 6.01 2.31 17.99
C ILE A 315 4.61 2.20 18.57
N ASP A 316 3.59 2.41 17.74
CA ASP A 316 2.19 2.35 18.14
C ASP A 316 1.24 2.12 16.95
N ARG A 317 -0.06 2.25 17.21
CA ARG A 317 -1.13 2.06 16.23
C ARG A 317 -2.38 2.81 16.65
N TRP A 318 -3.13 3.30 15.68
CA TRP A 318 -4.43 3.92 15.91
C TRP A 318 -5.44 3.60 14.81
N GLY A 319 -6.70 3.90 15.11
CA GLY A 319 -7.84 3.43 14.34
C GLY A 319 -8.27 2.02 14.73
N SER A 320 -9.43 1.63 14.23
CA SER A 320 -10.00 0.30 14.36
C SER A 320 -11.17 0.18 13.40
N THR A 321 -11.73 -1.01 13.24
CA THR A 321 -13.02 -1.19 12.60
C THR A 321 -14.10 -0.42 13.35
N GLY A 322 -15.00 0.24 12.61
CA GLY A 322 -16.19 0.88 13.17
C GLY A 322 -16.60 2.17 12.46
N ASP A 323 -17.68 2.78 12.96
CA ASP A 323 -18.27 3.99 12.39
C ASP A 323 -17.84 5.29 13.10
N GLY A 324 -16.99 5.19 14.12
CA GLY A 324 -16.40 6.32 14.83
C GLY A 324 -15.60 7.26 13.93
N LEU A 325 -15.36 8.49 14.41
CA LEU A 325 -14.67 9.52 13.62
C LEU A 325 -13.22 9.13 13.30
N ALA A 326 -12.55 8.48 14.25
CA ALA A 326 -11.18 7.96 14.13
C ALA A 326 -11.12 6.47 13.72
N GLN A 327 -12.27 5.84 13.45
CA GLN A 327 -12.37 4.44 13.03
C GLN A 327 -12.52 4.35 11.51
N PHE A 328 -12.29 3.15 10.99
CA PHE A 328 -12.39 2.83 9.58
C PHE A 328 -13.50 1.80 9.33
N GLY A 329 -14.12 1.87 8.16
CA GLY A 329 -15.07 0.86 7.70
C GLY A 329 -14.43 -0.53 7.55
N LEU A 330 -15.28 -1.53 7.33
CA LEU A 330 -14.90 -2.96 7.31
C LEU A 330 -13.74 -3.31 6.35
N THR A 331 -13.49 -2.48 5.33
CA THR A 331 -12.45 -2.69 4.33
C THR A 331 -11.51 -1.48 4.20
N SER A 332 -11.20 -0.80 5.30
CA SER A 332 -10.34 0.39 5.31
C SER A 332 -9.47 0.47 6.59
N PRO A 333 -8.34 1.18 6.60
CA PRO A 333 -7.75 1.89 5.48
C PRO A 333 -7.04 0.93 4.53
N GLN A 334 -7.16 1.20 3.23
CA GLN A 334 -6.36 0.52 2.21
C GLN A 334 -5.23 1.40 1.69
N ARG A 335 -5.42 2.73 1.71
CA ARG A 335 -4.47 3.68 1.14
C ARG A 335 -4.21 4.81 2.08
N ILE A 336 -2.94 5.17 2.19
CA ILE A 336 -2.47 6.25 3.04
C ILE A 336 -1.49 7.15 2.30
N ALA A 337 -1.50 8.43 2.63
CA ALA A 337 -0.54 9.41 2.11
C ALA A 337 -0.09 10.34 3.23
N LEU A 338 1.11 10.90 3.09
CA LEU A 338 1.60 11.94 3.98
C LEU A 338 1.36 13.32 3.40
N GLY A 339 0.80 14.20 4.21
CA GLY A 339 0.67 15.62 3.91
C GLY A 339 1.98 16.39 4.14
N PRO A 340 2.07 17.62 3.61
CA PRO A 340 3.27 18.46 3.73
C PRO A 340 3.59 18.88 5.18
N ASP A 341 2.62 18.83 6.08
CA ASP A 341 2.80 19.07 7.52
C ASP A 341 3.07 17.79 8.33
N GLY A 342 3.25 16.66 7.64
CA GLY A 342 3.48 15.36 8.25
C GLY A 342 2.22 14.64 8.71
N SER A 343 1.02 15.19 8.52
CA SER A 343 -0.23 14.49 8.81
C SER A 343 -0.47 13.30 7.87
N ILE A 344 -1.16 12.28 8.36
CA ILE A 344 -1.47 11.06 7.62
C ILE A 344 -2.90 11.16 7.09
N TYR A 345 -3.07 11.04 5.78
CA TYR A 345 -4.35 10.98 5.10
C TYR A 345 -4.65 9.54 4.77
N ALA A 346 -5.84 9.06 5.10
CA ALA A 346 -6.25 7.68 4.87
C ALA A 346 -7.61 7.63 4.17
N LEU A 347 -7.74 6.77 3.16
CA LEU A 347 -9.03 6.53 2.53
C LEU A 347 -9.89 5.61 3.40
N ASP A 348 -11.12 6.04 3.64
CA ASP A 348 -12.13 5.26 4.34
C ASP A 348 -13.42 5.15 3.51
N THR A 349 -13.83 3.92 3.24
CA THR A 349 -15.02 3.62 2.45
C THR A 349 -16.05 2.89 3.31
N ARG A 350 -17.27 3.44 3.35
CA ARG A 350 -18.37 2.93 4.19
C ARG A 350 -19.65 2.72 3.38
N PRO A 351 -20.58 1.87 3.86
CA PRO A 351 -21.93 1.85 3.34
C PRO A 351 -22.57 3.24 3.45
N GLY A 352 -23.19 3.69 2.37
CA GLY A 352 -23.98 4.92 2.34
C GLY A 352 -25.35 4.74 2.99
N SER A 353 -26.08 5.85 3.13
CA SER A 353 -27.46 5.84 3.65
C SER A 353 -28.45 5.12 2.72
N GLU A 354 -28.10 4.95 1.45
CA GLU A 354 -28.87 4.19 0.47
C GLU A 354 -28.31 2.78 0.31
N SER A 355 -29.20 1.78 0.29
CA SER A 355 -28.81 0.35 0.20
C SER A 355 -27.93 0.07 -1.01
N GLY A 356 -26.76 -0.54 -0.78
CA GLY A 356 -25.82 -0.96 -1.82
C GLY A 356 -24.87 0.14 -2.32
N ARG A 357 -24.99 1.37 -1.83
CA ARG A 357 -24.11 2.48 -2.21
C ARG A 357 -22.95 2.61 -1.24
N LEU A 358 -21.75 2.93 -1.73
CA LEU A 358 -20.57 3.19 -0.89
C LEU A 358 -20.29 4.69 -0.89
N VAL A 359 -19.83 5.22 0.25
CA VAL A 359 -19.41 6.61 0.42
C VAL A 359 -17.98 6.61 0.92
N SER A 360 -17.14 7.41 0.26
CA SER A 360 -15.72 7.51 0.55
C SER A 360 -15.43 8.80 1.32
N SER A 361 -14.45 8.76 2.21
CA SER A 361 -13.95 9.92 2.93
C SER A 361 -12.43 9.86 3.04
N VAL A 362 -11.82 11.02 3.21
CA VAL A 362 -10.41 11.14 3.56
C VAL A 362 -10.33 11.45 5.04
N VAL A 363 -9.69 10.59 5.81
CA VAL A 363 -9.51 10.73 7.25
C VAL A 363 -8.09 11.18 7.50
N ARG A 364 -7.93 12.29 8.22
CA ARG A 364 -6.64 12.93 8.45
C ARG A 364 -6.26 12.80 9.92
N PHE A 365 -5.06 12.30 10.18
CA PHE A 365 -4.48 12.12 11.51
C PHE A 365 -3.19 12.92 11.67
N SER A 366 -2.85 13.31 12.89
CA SER A 366 -1.50 13.71 13.24
C SER A 366 -0.56 12.50 13.18
N ARG A 367 0.75 12.75 13.29
CA ARG A 367 1.75 11.67 13.36
C ARG A 367 1.60 10.79 14.59
N ASP A 368 1.11 11.37 15.68
CA ASP A 368 0.87 10.68 16.95
C ASP A 368 -0.52 10.01 17.00
N GLY A 369 -1.22 9.92 15.86
CA GLY A 369 -2.50 9.24 15.75
C GLY A 369 -3.74 10.00 16.21
N GLU A 370 -3.61 11.29 16.51
CA GLU A 370 -4.77 12.13 16.84
C GLU A 370 -5.59 12.43 15.58
N LEU A 371 -6.91 12.23 15.64
CA LEU A 371 -7.78 12.62 14.54
C LEU A 371 -7.81 14.14 14.38
N LEU A 372 -7.42 14.61 13.20
CA LEU A 372 -7.48 16.03 12.83
C LEU A 372 -8.80 16.36 12.12
N GLU A 373 -9.16 15.57 11.10
CA GLU A 373 -10.29 15.88 10.25
C GLU A 373 -10.82 14.65 9.51
N ARG A 374 -12.09 14.71 9.10
CA ARG A 374 -12.67 13.78 8.13
C ARG A 374 -13.35 14.58 7.03
N ILE A 375 -12.82 14.46 5.82
CA ILE A 375 -13.30 15.12 4.62
C ILE A 375 -14.21 14.16 3.87
N THR A 376 -15.49 14.49 3.78
CA THR A 376 -16.44 13.71 2.97
C THR A 376 -16.18 13.97 1.49
N LEU A 377 -16.02 12.90 0.71
CA LEU A 377 -15.89 13.02 -0.74
C LEU A 377 -17.27 13.06 -1.42
N PRO A 378 -17.39 13.64 -2.63
CA PRO A 378 -18.61 13.54 -3.42
C PRO A 378 -19.03 12.08 -3.61
N GLU A 379 -20.35 11.81 -3.63
CA GLU A 379 -20.88 10.45 -3.62
C GLU A 379 -20.47 9.61 -4.84
N GLU A 380 -20.18 10.24 -5.97
CA GLU A 380 -19.72 9.59 -7.19
C GLU A 380 -18.22 9.23 -7.17
N VAL A 381 -17.47 9.70 -6.17
CA VAL A 381 -16.03 9.46 -6.06
C VAL A 381 -15.78 8.16 -5.29
N ALA A 382 -15.36 7.14 -6.03
CA ALA A 382 -14.88 5.87 -5.51
C ALA A 382 -13.36 5.77 -5.74
N PRO A 383 -12.54 6.36 -4.83
CA PRO A 383 -11.12 6.43 -5.03
C PRO A 383 -10.46 5.08 -4.74
N THR A 384 -9.45 4.74 -5.53
CA THR A 384 -8.59 3.55 -5.35
C THR A 384 -7.25 3.88 -4.72
N ASP A 385 -6.84 5.14 -4.79
CA ASP A 385 -5.56 5.62 -4.31
C ASP A 385 -5.60 7.13 -3.99
N ILE A 386 -4.67 7.58 -3.15
CA ILE A 386 -4.55 8.96 -2.68
C ILE A 386 -3.08 9.41 -2.64
N VAL A 387 -2.82 10.64 -3.10
CA VAL A 387 -1.54 11.33 -2.87
C VAL A 387 -1.82 12.79 -2.50
N VAL A 388 -1.01 13.35 -1.61
CA VAL A 388 -1.11 14.76 -1.19
C VAL A 388 0.10 15.52 -1.73
N ALA A 389 -0.17 16.58 -2.49
CA ALA A 389 0.89 17.42 -3.05
C ALA A 389 1.48 18.38 -1.99
N PRO A 390 2.68 18.96 -2.24
CA PRO A 390 3.31 19.89 -1.30
C PRO A 390 2.48 21.15 -0.98
N ASP A 391 1.56 21.55 -1.86
CA ASP A 391 0.62 22.65 -1.64
C ASP A 391 -0.61 22.26 -0.79
N GLY A 392 -0.69 20.99 -0.36
CA GLY A 392 -1.79 20.40 0.40
C GLY A 392 -2.97 19.92 -0.46
N SER A 393 -2.92 20.08 -1.78
CA SER A 393 -3.96 19.55 -2.65
C SER A 393 -3.94 18.03 -2.69
N ILE A 394 -5.14 17.43 -2.79
CA ILE A 394 -5.34 15.99 -2.71
C ILE A 394 -5.62 15.46 -4.11
N PHE A 395 -4.89 14.44 -4.52
CA PHE A 395 -5.12 13.72 -5.78
C PHE A 395 -5.67 12.34 -5.48
N LEU A 396 -6.72 11.95 -6.21
CA LEU A 396 -7.34 10.63 -6.08
C LEU A 396 -7.41 9.93 -7.43
N ALA A 397 -7.05 8.65 -7.47
CA ALA A 397 -7.24 7.78 -8.63
C ALA A 397 -8.62 7.14 -8.53
N LYS A 398 -9.22 6.85 -9.68
CA LYS A 398 -10.55 6.25 -9.77
C LYS A 398 -10.51 5.06 -10.73
N THR A 399 -11.18 3.98 -10.35
CA THR A 399 -11.23 2.73 -11.12
C THR A 399 -11.94 2.87 -12.47
N LEU A 400 -12.76 3.91 -12.67
CA LEU A 400 -13.65 4.02 -13.83
C LEU A 400 -13.39 5.23 -14.72
N ASP A 401 -12.80 6.31 -14.21
CA ASP A 401 -12.79 7.61 -14.90
C ASP A 401 -11.61 8.53 -14.53
N GLY A 402 -10.39 7.97 -14.49
CA GLY A 402 -9.16 8.77 -14.41
C GLY A 402 -8.77 9.18 -12.99
N ALA A 403 -8.33 10.43 -12.85
CA ALA A 403 -7.95 11.02 -11.57
C ALA A 403 -8.67 12.35 -11.33
N ILE A 404 -8.70 12.79 -10.08
CA ILE A 404 -9.32 14.05 -9.65
C ILE A 404 -8.37 14.78 -8.69
N LYS A 405 -8.30 16.10 -8.81
CA LYS A 405 -7.63 17.01 -7.88
C LYS A 405 -8.66 17.70 -7.01
N LEU A 406 -8.46 17.66 -5.71
CA LEU A 406 -9.24 18.37 -4.70
C LEU A 406 -8.37 19.40 -3.98
N ALA A 407 -9.01 20.45 -3.48
CA ALA A 407 -8.44 21.36 -2.51
C ALA A 407 -8.26 20.64 -1.15
N PRO A 408 -7.48 21.20 -0.21
CA PRO A 408 -7.30 20.61 1.11
C PRO A 408 -8.60 20.38 1.89
N ASP A 409 -9.67 21.13 1.58
CA ASP A 409 -11.00 21.00 2.19
C ASP A 409 -11.92 19.99 1.48
N GLY A 410 -11.43 19.31 0.44
CA GLY A 410 -12.19 18.34 -0.36
C GLY A 410 -12.94 18.93 -1.55
N THR A 411 -12.91 20.25 -1.75
CA THR A 411 -13.53 20.89 -2.92
C THR A 411 -12.85 20.44 -4.21
N GLU A 412 -13.61 20.02 -5.21
CA GLU A 412 -13.04 19.63 -6.51
C GLU A 412 -12.44 20.82 -7.26
N LEU A 413 -11.19 20.64 -7.73
CA LEU A 413 -10.44 21.63 -8.50
C LEU A 413 -10.28 21.24 -9.97
N ALA A 414 -10.07 19.96 -10.26
CA ALA A 414 -9.88 19.47 -11.63
C ALA A 414 -10.16 17.97 -11.76
N ARG A 415 -10.52 17.53 -12.96
CA ARG A 415 -10.56 16.11 -13.36
C ARG A 415 -9.55 15.87 -14.47
N PHE A 416 -8.84 14.76 -14.39
CA PHE A 416 -7.86 14.33 -15.38
C PHE A 416 -8.37 13.03 -16.02
N GLY A 417 -8.72 13.12 -17.30
CA GLY A 417 -9.47 12.09 -18.01
C GLY A 417 -9.96 12.63 -19.34
N ASP A 418 -10.03 11.79 -20.37
CA ASP A 418 -10.81 12.14 -21.56
C ASP A 418 -12.30 11.95 -21.24
N PRO A 419 -13.15 12.98 -21.26
CA PRO A 419 -14.59 12.83 -21.01
C PRO A 419 -15.27 11.88 -22.01
N ILE A 420 -14.70 11.72 -23.21
CA ILE A 420 -15.20 10.84 -24.27
C ILE A 420 -14.73 9.39 -24.07
N ALA A 421 -13.56 9.21 -23.47
CA ALA A 421 -12.96 7.91 -23.19
C ALA A 421 -12.44 7.83 -21.73
N PRO A 422 -13.32 7.96 -20.71
CA PRO A 422 -12.91 8.06 -19.31
C PRO A 422 -12.13 6.83 -18.82
N GLN A 423 -12.44 5.65 -19.38
CA GLN A 423 -11.74 4.40 -19.09
C GLN A 423 -10.27 4.35 -19.57
N ALA A 424 -9.84 5.27 -20.45
CA ALA A 424 -8.46 5.29 -20.94
C ALA A 424 -7.44 5.65 -19.85
N LEU A 425 -7.88 6.41 -18.84
CA LEU A 425 -7.05 6.80 -17.70
C LEU A 425 -7.51 6.17 -16.37
N ALA A 426 -8.50 5.26 -16.42
CA ALA A 426 -8.90 4.48 -15.25
C ALA A 426 -7.68 3.80 -14.62
N ALA A 427 -7.43 4.14 -13.36
CA ALA A 427 -6.18 3.83 -12.69
C ALA A 427 -6.41 3.18 -11.33
N ALA A 428 -5.55 2.22 -11.03
CA ALA A 428 -5.52 1.55 -9.74
C ALA A 428 -4.73 2.35 -8.69
N ALA A 429 -3.72 3.08 -9.15
CA ALA A 429 -2.75 3.77 -8.32
C ALA A 429 -2.25 5.05 -9.00
N LEU A 430 -1.84 6.04 -8.21
CA LEU A 430 -1.26 7.27 -8.70
C LEU A 430 -0.06 7.73 -7.86
N ASP A 431 0.85 8.49 -8.47
CA ASP A 431 1.86 9.24 -7.74
C ASP A 431 2.24 10.54 -8.47
N LEU A 432 2.94 11.44 -7.78
CA LEU A 432 3.35 12.75 -8.27
C LEU A 432 4.88 12.88 -8.29
N ASP A 433 5.43 13.50 -9.33
CA ASP A 433 6.81 13.97 -9.26
C ASP A 433 6.91 15.38 -8.63
N SER A 434 8.14 15.81 -8.31
CA SER A 434 8.40 17.13 -7.73
C SER A 434 7.95 18.33 -8.59
N GLN A 435 7.65 18.11 -9.87
CA GLN A 435 7.12 19.13 -10.77
C GLN A 435 5.58 19.15 -10.80
N GLY A 436 4.93 18.24 -10.07
CA GLY A 436 3.49 18.07 -10.04
C GLY A 436 2.93 17.31 -11.25
N ASN A 437 3.77 16.59 -12.00
CA ASN A 437 3.26 15.68 -13.02
C ASN A 437 2.66 14.44 -12.37
N ILE A 438 1.58 13.94 -12.95
CA ILE A 438 0.77 12.84 -12.40
C ILE A 438 1.14 11.55 -13.13
N TYR A 439 1.45 10.51 -12.38
CA TYR A 439 1.73 9.17 -12.90
C TYR A 439 0.54 8.29 -12.53
N LEU A 440 -0.01 7.58 -13.52
CA LEU A 440 -1.15 6.69 -13.34
C LEU A 440 -0.76 5.28 -13.75
N ALA A 441 -0.93 4.32 -12.85
CA ALA A 441 -0.87 2.90 -13.18
C ALA A 441 -2.28 2.44 -13.60
N THR A 442 -2.48 2.31 -14.92
CA THR A 442 -3.78 2.03 -15.54
C THR A 442 -3.97 0.54 -15.81
N TYR A 443 -5.23 0.08 -15.82
CA TYR A 443 -5.55 -1.30 -16.18
C TYR A 443 -5.46 -1.58 -17.69
N SER A 444 -5.49 -0.54 -18.52
CA SER A 444 -5.67 -0.65 -19.97
C SER A 444 -4.44 -0.24 -20.79
N ALA A 445 -3.55 0.59 -20.24
CA ALA A 445 -2.46 1.23 -20.98
C ALA A 445 -1.09 1.16 -20.29
N GLY A 446 -0.95 0.37 -19.22
CA GLY A 446 0.27 0.37 -18.40
C GLY A 446 0.38 1.68 -17.60
N ILE A 447 1.53 2.35 -17.65
CA ILE A 447 1.79 3.58 -16.91
C ILE A 447 1.70 4.78 -17.85
N VAL A 448 0.95 5.80 -17.43
CA VAL A 448 0.81 7.06 -18.17
C VAL A 448 1.26 8.22 -17.28
N LYS A 449 2.08 9.13 -17.84
CA LYS A 449 2.46 10.39 -17.22
C LYS A 449 1.66 11.53 -17.83
N LEU A 450 0.95 12.26 -16.98
CA LEU A 450 0.26 13.49 -17.31
C LEU A 450 1.06 14.70 -16.82
N ASN A 451 1.12 15.76 -17.60
CA ASN A 451 1.56 17.05 -17.08
C ASN A 451 0.47 17.67 -16.16
N ALA A 452 0.78 18.79 -15.51
CA ALA A 452 -0.16 19.49 -14.63
C ALA A 452 -1.49 19.92 -15.30
N ASN A 453 -1.53 19.98 -16.63
CA ASN A 453 -2.72 20.30 -17.41
C ASN A 453 -3.52 19.05 -17.82
N GLY A 454 -3.11 17.85 -17.39
CA GLY A 454 -3.76 16.58 -17.71
C GLY A 454 -3.41 15.99 -19.08
N GLN A 455 -2.41 16.54 -19.78
CA GLN A 455 -1.99 16.00 -21.08
C GLN A 455 -1.00 14.86 -20.90
N VAL A 456 -1.18 13.77 -21.64
CA VAL A 456 -0.23 12.66 -21.70
C VAL A 456 1.08 13.15 -22.33
N VAL A 457 2.18 13.05 -21.58
CA VAL A 457 3.52 13.45 -22.03
C VAL A 457 4.49 12.28 -22.12
N ALA A 458 4.22 11.19 -21.42
CA ALA A 458 4.99 9.96 -21.52
C ALA A 458 4.14 8.74 -21.16
N SER A 459 4.54 7.56 -21.63
CA SER A 459 3.95 6.28 -21.24
C SER A 459 5.01 5.18 -21.16
N GLY A 460 4.69 4.07 -20.51
CA GLY A 460 5.60 2.94 -20.38
C GLY A 460 4.93 1.72 -19.77
N GLY A 461 5.55 0.56 -19.95
CA GLY A 461 4.90 -0.72 -19.66
C GLY A 461 3.73 -1.01 -20.60
N ALA A 462 3.09 -2.16 -20.40
CA ALA A 462 1.92 -2.56 -21.18
C ALA A 462 0.90 -3.29 -20.30
N ALA A 463 -0.37 -3.28 -20.70
CA ALA A 463 -1.38 -4.13 -20.07
C ALA A 463 -1.19 -5.59 -20.51
N THR A 464 -1.31 -6.52 -19.57
CA THR A 464 -1.29 -7.95 -19.86
C THR A 464 -2.61 -8.36 -20.52
N ILE A 465 -2.56 -9.35 -21.43
CA ILE A 465 -3.77 -9.97 -21.96
C ILE A 465 -4.47 -10.72 -20.80
N PRO A 466 -5.79 -10.52 -20.56
CA PRO A 466 -6.49 -11.22 -19.50
C PRO A 466 -6.28 -12.74 -19.52
N GLY A 467 -5.80 -13.29 -18.41
CA GLY A 467 -5.51 -14.72 -18.27
C GLY A 467 -4.11 -15.16 -18.75
N ALA A 468 -3.31 -14.26 -19.32
CA ALA A 468 -1.91 -14.51 -19.63
C ALA A 468 -0.99 -14.22 -18.44
N LEU A 469 0.21 -14.80 -18.48
CA LEU A 469 1.26 -14.50 -17.51
C LEU A 469 1.95 -13.19 -17.90
N PRO A 470 2.05 -12.19 -17.00
CA PRO A 470 2.71 -10.93 -17.33
C PRO A 470 4.19 -11.13 -17.67
N ALA A 471 4.58 -10.72 -18.87
CA ALA A 471 5.99 -10.60 -19.23
C ALA A 471 6.66 -9.46 -18.44
N PRO A 472 8.00 -9.39 -18.36
CA PRO A 472 8.68 -8.23 -17.79
C PRO A 472 8.20 -6.93 -18.45
N GLY A 473 7.72 -5.97 -17.65
CA GLY A 473 7.15 -4.70 -18.13
C GLY A 473 5.66 -4.73 -18.47
N GLU A 474 5.00 -5.89 -18.37
CA GLU A 474 3.54 -6.00 -18.46
C GLU A 474 2.89 -6.00 -17.08
N PHE A 475 1.68 -5.42 -17.00
CA PHE A 475 0.91 -5.28 -15.77
C PHE A 475 -0.49 -5.85 -15.97
N ASN A 476 -0.94 -6.70 -15.06
CA ASN A 476 -2.27 -7.29 -15.04
C ASN A 476 -3.13 -6.62 -13.97
N LEU A 477 -2.64 -6.57 -12.73
CA LEU A 477 -3.34 -5.96 -11.60
C LEU A 477 -2.43 -4.96 -10.89
N PRO A 478 -2.08 -3.82 -11.54
CA PRO A 478 -1.31 -2.79 -10.88
C PRO A 478 -2.00 -2.38 -9.57
N ASN A 479 -1.24 -2.21 -8.49
CA ASN A 479 -1.81 -1.93 -7.16
C ASN A 479 -1.18 -0.71 -6.49
N GLY A 480 0.14 -0.60 -6.50
CA GLY A 480 0.88 0.55 -5.97
C GLY A 480 1.81 1.12 -7.04
N ILE A 481 2.08 2.42 -6.96
CA ILE A 481 3.01 3.13 -7.82
C ILE A 481 3.79 4.14 -6.98
N VAL A 482 5.08 4.31 -7.27
CA VAL A 482 5.88 5.38 -6.66
C VAL A 482 6.96 5.87 -7.63
N VAL A 483 7.14 7.18 -7.72
CA VAL A 483 8.15 7.85 -8.55
C VAL A 483 9.40 8.08 -7.71
N ALA A 484 10.44 7.33 -8.03
CA ALA A 484 11.74 7.44 -7.40
C ALA A 484 12.61 8.55 -8.03
N PRO A 485 13.64 9.03 -7.30
CA PRO A 485 14.63 9.95 -7.84
C PRO A 485 15.19 9.50 -9.19
N GLY A 486 15.49 10.48 -10.06
CA GLY A 486 16.01 10.21 -11.39
C GLY A 486 14.95 9.73 -12.40
N GLY A 487 13.65 9.78 -12.08
CA GLY A 487 12.56 9.48 -13.02
C GLY A 487 12.31 7.98 -13.23
N ILE A 488 12.70 7.16 -12.27
CA ILE A 488 12.31 5.76 -12.19
C ILE A 488 10.91 5.68 -11.57
N VAL A 489 10.05 4.84 -12.12
CA VAL A 489 8.72 4.57 -11.59
C VAL A 489 8.65 3.11 -11.20
N TRP A 490 8.37 2.85 -9.92
CA TRP A 490 8.11 1.50 -9.42
C TRP A 490 6.62 1.24 -9.41
N VAL A 491 6.20 0.07 -9.86
CA VAL A 491 4.80 -0.36 -9.88
C VAL A 491 4.71 -1.79 -9.37
N SER A 492 3.83 -2.03 -8.40
CA SER A 492 3.50 -3.38 -7.94
C SER A 492 2.34 -3.96 -8.72
N ASP A 493 2.41 -5.24 -9.01
CA ASP A 493 1.35 -6.04 -9.64
C ASP A 493 0.86 -7.09 -8.64
N ASN A 494 -0.40 -7.00 -8.25
CA ASN A 494 -1.05 -7.89 -7.30
C ASN A 494 -1.80 -9.04 -8.00
N SER A 495 -1.05 -9.90 -8.70
CA SER A 495 -1.59 -11.02 -9.48
C SER A 495 -1.44 -12.39 -8.80
N GLY A 496 -1.39 -12.43 -7.47
CA GLY A 496 -1.33 -13.67 -6.68
C GLY A 496 0.04 -14.36 -6.80
N GLU A 497 0.09 -15.61 -7.29
CA GLU A 497 1.38 -16.32 -7.45
C GLU A 497 2.35 -15.65 -8.44
N TYR A 498 1.87 -14.67 -9.22
CA TYR A 498 2.65 -13.88 -10.18
C TYR A 498 3.03 -12.50 -9.67
N SER A 499 2.70 -12.17 -8.42
CA SER A 499 2.95 -10.85 -7.87
C SER A 499 4.40 -10.44 -8.02
N ALA A 500 4.58 -9.21 -8.49
CA ALA A 500 5.88 -8.66 -8.83
C ALA A 500 5.91 -7.15 -8.61
N VAL A 501 7.10 -6.59 -8.48
CA VAL A 501 7.32 -5.14 -8.39
C VAL A 501 8.30 -4.75 -9.49
N THR A 502 7.88 -3.89 -10.41
CA THR A 502 8.63 -3.55 -11.63
C THR A 502 9.03 -2.08 -11.63
N ALA A 503 10.29 -1.80 -11.91
CA ALA A 503 10.84 -0.47 -12.11
C ALA A 503 10.95 -0.15 -13.61
N LEU A 504 10.57 1.07 -14.01
CA LEU A 504 10.58 1.51 -15.40
C LEU A 504 10.96 2.99 -15.55
N ARG A 505 11.34 3.40 -16.75
CA ARG A 505 11.46 4.78 -17.24
C ARG A 505 10.47 4.99 -18.37
N LEU A 506 9.55 5.93 -18.20
CA LEU A 506 8.54 6.23 -19.20
C LEU A 506 9.16 6.93 -20.42
N GLN A 507 8.64 6.61 -21.61
CA GLN A 507 9.07 7.14 -22.89
C GLN A 507 8.15 8.28 -23.32
N ALA A 508 8.71 9.36 -23.87
CA ALA A 508 7.92 10.51 -24.31
C ALA A 508 6.88 10.11 -25.39
N SER A 509 5.65 10.60 -25.26
CA SER A 509 4.61 10.33 -26.27
C SER A 509 4.85 11.19 -27.52
N ALA A 510 4.91 10.55 -28.69
CA ALA A 510 5.23 11.19 -29.97
C ALA A 510 4.14 12.17 -30.52
N ASN A 511 3.06 12.44 -29.78
CA ASN A 511 1.95 13.26 -30.26
C ASN A 511 1.69 14.46 -29.37
N GLY A 512 2.45 15.53 -29.62
CA GLY A 512 2.17 16.88 -29.13
C GLY A 512 2.07 17.86 -30.29
N GLY A 513 0.90 17.90 -30.95
CA GLY A 513 0.47 19.02 -31.80
C GLY A 513 0.58 18.78 -33.32
N ALA A 514 -0.55 18.45 -33.95
CA ALA A 514 -0.78 18.74 -35.37
C ALA A 514 -2.26 19.08 -35.58
N GLU A 515 -2.58 20.37 -35.60
CA GLU A 515 -3.78 20.88 -36.27
C GLU A 515 -3.37 21.56 -37.58
N ASN A 516 -3.99 21.06 -38.66
CA ASN A 516 -4.32 21.68 -39.94
C ASN A 516 -3.20 22.25 -40.84
N GLY A 517 -3.07 21.62 -42.02
CA GLY A 517 -3.09 22.37 -43.28
C GLY A 517 -2.13 21.93 -44.38
N ALA A 518 -2.74 21.41 -45.45
CA ALA A 518 -2.33 21.50 -46.85
C ALA A 518 -1.26 20.55 -47.44
N GLU A 519 -1.71 19.94 -48.54
CA GLU A 519 -0.95 19.29 -49.60
C GLU A 519 0.19 20.18 -50.14
N ALA A 520 1.34 19.58 -50.44
CA ALA A 520 2.17 19.94 -51.60
C ALA A 520 3.21 18.86 -51.91
N GLU A 521 3.47 18.73 -53.20
CA GLU A 521 4.23 17.71 -53.91
C GLU A 521 5.77 17.86 -53.79
N ALA A 522 6.44 16.74 -54.09
CA ALA A 522 7.69 16.54 -54.83
C ALA A 522 8.90 17.52 -54.70
N GLU A 523 10.01 16.88 -54.29
CA GLU A 523 11.40 16.96 -54.80
C GLU A 523 12.22 18.27 -54.88
N ASP A 524 13.53 18.03 -54.67
CA ASP A 524 14.73 18.81 -54.96
C ASP A 524 15.21 19.94 -54.02
N GLY A 525 16.48 19.80 -53.59
CA GLY A 525 17.29 20.93 -53.12
C GLY A 525 18.36 20.60 -52.09
N GLU A 526 19.59 20.41 -52.55
CA GLU A 526 20.82 20.26 -51.76
C GLU A 526 21.16 21.45 -50.83
N ALA A 527 21.88 21.09 -49.76
CA ALA A 527 23.04 21.74 -49.17
C ALA A 527 22.93 22.93 -48.18
N GLU A 528 23.59 22.65 -47.05
CA GLU A 528 24.50 23.48 -46.25
C GLU A 528 24.01 24.22 -44.99
N ASP A 529 24.51 23.65 -43.89
CA ASP A 529 25.23 24.28 -42.77
C ASP A 529 24.42 25.03 -41.70
N ALA A 530 24.26 24.34 -40.56
CA ALA A 530 23.99 24.98 -39.29
C ALA A 530 24.84 24.30 -38.21
N THR A 531 25.92 24.99 -37.84
CA THR A 531 26.77 24.73 -36.67
C THR A 531 25.97 24.35 -35.41
N PRO A 532 26.29 23.24 -34.71
CA PRO A 532 25.68 22.93 -33.42
C PRO A 532 26.31 23.76 -32.29
N SER A 533 25.48 24.34 -31.42
CA SER A 533 25.88 24.87 -30.11
C SER A 533 25.45 23.91 -28.98
N PRO A 534 26.14 23.90 -27.83
CA PRO A 534 26.82 22.72 -27.35
C PRO A 534 25.99 21.81 -26.44
N THR A 535 26.14 20.51 -26.69
CA THR A 535 25.94 19.40 -25.77
C THR A 535 26.68 19.66 -24.45
N PRO A 536 26.08 19.43 -23.26
CA PRO A 536 26.86 19.36 -22.03
C PRO A 536 27.85 18.20 -22.19
N THR A 537 29.11 18.58 -22.34
CA THR A 537 30.22 17.68 -22.58
C THR A 537 30.45 16.85 -21.32
N ILE A 538 30.39 15.52 -21.43
CA ILE A 538 30.96 14.64 -20.41
C ILE A 538 32.44 15.01 -20.35
N VAL A 539 32.87 15.57 -19.21
CA VAL A 539 34.26 15.97 -19.05
C VAL A 539 35.09 14.68 -19.12
N ALA A 540 35.97 14.56 -20.14
CA ALA A 540 36.83 13.39 -20.35
C ALA A 540 37.71 13.04 -19.12
N ALA A 541 37.82 13.95 -18.15
CA ALA A 541 38.60 13.79 -16.92
C ALA A 541 38.06 12.72 -15.96
N THR A 542 36.88 12.14 -16.19
CA THR A 542 36.29 11.07 -15.35
C THR A 542 36.05 9.74 -16.07
N LEU A 543 36.36 9.63 -17.37
CA LEU A 543 36.22 8.39 -18.13
C LEU A 543 37.50 7.56 -18.09
N VAL A 544 37.35 6.29 -17.73
CA VAL A 544 38.40 5.28 -17.83
C VAL A 544 38.32 4.64 -19.21
N ARG A 545 39.45 4.69 -19.93
CA ARG A 545 39.68 3.99 -21.20
C ARG A 545 40.73 2.91 -20.97
N GLN A 546 40.43 1.69 -21.38
CA GLN A 546 41.32 0.56 -21.15
C GLN A 546 41.26 -0.47 -22.27
N TRP A 547 42.41 -1.07 -22.56
CA TRP A 547 42.55 -2.16 -23.52
C TRP A 547 42.30 -3.51 -22.86
N ALA A 548 41.81 -4.46 -23.66
CA ALA A 548 41.69 -5.85 -23.25
C ALA A 548 43.03 -6.40 -22.75
N ARG A 549 43.00 -7.22 -21.71
CA ARG A 549 44.18 -7.85 -21.09
C ARG A 549 44.27 -9.34 -21.37
N GLU A 550 43.14 -9.98 -21.56
CA GLU A 550 43.02 -11.40 -21.86
C GLU A 550 41.98 -11.56 -22.96
N ALA A 551 42.17 -12.56 -23.82
CA ALA A 551 41.22 -12.87 -24.86
C ALA A 551 41.15 -14.38 -25.11
N ASN A 552 39.97 -14.84 -25.48
CA ASN A 552 39.69 -16.21 -25.86
C ASN A 552 38.75 -16.21 -27.07
N ALA A 553 38.90 -17.15 -27.99
CA ALA A 553 38.04 -17.24 -29.17
C ALA A 553 37.53 -18.66 -29.40
N SER A 554 36.42 -18.78 -30.13
CA SER A 554 35.89 -20.07 -30.58
C SER A 554 36.88 -20.85 -31.43
N SER A 555 37.67 -20.15 -32.25
CA SER A 555 38.79 -20.70 -33.01
C SER A 555 39.80 -19.62 -33.38
N PHE A 556 40.96 -20.02 -33.88
CA PHE A 556 41.93 -19.11 -34.49
C PHE A 556 42.82 -19.84 -35.52
N TYR A 557 43.40 -19.09 -36.45
CA TYR A 557 44.27 -19.63 -37.51
C TYR A 557 45.65 -20.06 -36.99
N ALA A 558 45.68 -21.18 -36.27
CA ALA A 558 46.89 -21.66 -35.61
C ALA A 558 48.04 -21.98 -36.60
N PRO A 559 49.30 -21.75 -36.19
CA PRO A 559 49.72 -21.29 -34.86
C PRO A 559 49.66 -19.78 -34.67
N ASP A 560 49.48 -19.01 -35.75
CA ASP A 560 49.49 -17.55 -35.75
C ASP A 560 48.09 -16.98 -35.42
N TYR A 561 47.91 -15.66 -35.37
CA TYR A 561 46.59 -15.02 -35.17
C TYR A 561 45.83 -15.43 -33.91
N ALA A 562 46.53 -15.79 -32.83
CA ALA A 562 45.93 -16.21 -31.58
C ALA A 562 45.01 -15.13 -30.97
N PRO A 563 44.00 -15.47 -30.14
CA PRO A 563 43.09 -14.50 -29.53
C PRO A 563 43.81 -13.41 -28.73
N SER A 564 44.94 -13.77 -28.10
CA SER A 564 45.79 -12.82 -27.37
C SER A 564 46.32 -11.67 -28.23
N GLN A 565 46.34 -11.82 -29.55
CA GLN A 565 46.74 -10.78 -30.49
C GLN A 565 45.72 -9.65 -30.59
N ALA A 566 44.47 -9.86 -30.16
CA ALA A 566 43.46 -8.80 -30.06
C ALA A 566 43.51 -8.00 -28.73
N THR A 567 44.57 -8.17 -27.93
CA THR A 567 44.73 -7.54 -26.61
C THR A 567 45.81 -6.46 -26.63
N GLY A 568 45.75 -5.51 -25.71
CA GLY A 568 46.64 -4.35 -25.72
C GLY A 568 46.19 -3.26 -26.71
N ALA A 569 47.06 -2.29 -26.93
CA ALA A 569 46.80 -1.21 -27.89
C ALA A 569 47.03 -1.73 -29.32
N PRO A 570 46.30 -1.22 -30.33
CA PRO A 570 46.45 -1.64 -31.73
C PRO A 570 47.89 -1.48 -32.21
N ASP A 571 48.44 -2.52 -32.84
CA ASP A 571 49.84 -2.54 -33.28
C ASP A 571 50.03 -3.00 -34.75
N VAL A 572 48.94 -3.20 -35.49
CA VAL A 572 48.97 -3.45 -36.93
C VAL A 572 48.88 -2.13 -37.72
N GLU A 573 49.94 -1.78 -38.44
CA GLU A 573 49.98 -0.56 -39.25
C GLU A 573 49.24 -0.73 -40.59
N GLY A 574 48.15 0.02 -40.78
CA GLY A 574 47.43 0.07 -42.06
C GLY A 574 46.56 -1.16 -42.35
N CYS A 575 46.06 -1.27 -43.58
CA CYS A 575 45.17 -2.36 -43.99
C CYS A 575 46.00 -3.52 -44.52
N GLN A 576 46.28 -4.48 -43.66
CA GLN A 576 47.12 -5.61 -44.02
C GLN A 576 46.73 -6.85 -43.21
N ASP A 577 46.93 -7.99 -43.86
CA ASP A 577 46.88 -9.31 -43.24
C ASP A 577 48.12 -9.45 -42.34
N SER A 578 47.89 -9.60 -41.03
CA SER A 578 48.97 -9.56 -40.03
C SER A 578 48.75 -10.54 -38.88
N THR A 579 49.77 -11.33 -38.57
CA THR A 579 49.79 -12.28 -37.44
C THR A 579 49.67 -11.63 -36.06
N ASN A 580 49.77 -10.30 -35.99
CA ASN A 580 49.55 -9.49 -34.80
C ASN A 580 48.06 -9.15 -34.56
N ALA A 581 47.15 -9.60 -35.43
CA ALA A 581 45.71 -9.51 -35.19
C ALA A 581 45.13 -10.92 -34.96
N TRP A 582 43.94 -11.00 -34.37
CA TRP A 582 43.19 -12.26 -34.30
C TRP A 582 42.43 -12.51 -35.61
N ALA A 583 42.46 -13.76 -36.08
CA ALA A 583 41.67 -14.27 -37.20
C ALA A 583 41.18 -15.69 -36.91
N ALA A 584 39.99 -15.99 -37.44
CA ALA A 584 39.33 -17.29 -37.36
C ALA A 584 40.15 -18.43 -37.98
N ALA A 585 39.97 -19.67 -37.50
CA ALA A 585 40.64 -20.83 -38.07
C ALA A 585 40.24 -21.09 -39.54
N GLU A 586 38.97 -20.87 -39.88
CA GLU A 586 38.42 -21.12 -41.20
C GLU A 586 37.88 -19.82 -41.81
N PRO A 587 37.95 -19.68 -43.14
CA PRO A 587 37.41 -18.50 -43.80
C PRO A 587 35.88 -18.55 -43.84
N ASN A 588 35.25 -17.38 -43.87
CA ASN A 588 33.80 -17.22 -43.98
C ASN A 588 33.01 -17.94 -42.86
N SER A 589 33.62 -18.08 -41.68
CA SER A 589 32.99 -18.71 -40.53
C SER A 589 32.25 -17.70 -39.63
N LEU A 590 31.46 -18.23 -38.69
CA LEU A 590 30.87 -17.47 -37.60
C LEU A 590 31.67 -17.74 -36.35
N GLU A 591 32.36 -16.73 -35.85
CA GLU A 591 33.23 -16.87 -34.68
C GLU A 591 32.84 -15.93 -33.55
N ILE A 592 33.34 -16.28 -32.37
CA ILE A 592 33.21 -15.52 -31.15
C ILE A 592 34.62 -15.18 -30.66
N LEU A 593 34.84 -13.91 -30.30
CA LEU A 593 36.04 -13.44 -29.61
C LEU A 593 35.62 -12.75 -28.30
N GLU A 594 36.00 -13.31 -27.17
CA GLU A 594 35.75 -12.77 -25.82
C GLU A 594 37.01 -12.14 -25.26
N LEU A 595 36.91 -10.91 -24.74
CA LEU A 595 38.00 -10.09 -24.23
C LEU A 595 37.70 -9.61 -22.82
N ARG A 596 38.66 -9.68 -21.89
CA ARG A 596 38.50 -9.26 -20.48
C ARG A 596 39.36 -8.05 -20.14
N TYR A 597 38.87 -7.25 -19.19
CA TYR A 597 39.45 -5.98 -18.79
C TYR A 597 39.84 -5.96 -17.31
N ALA A 598 40.85 -5.17 -16.97
CA ALA A 598 41.41 -5.15 -15.63
C ALA A 598 40.55 -4.39 -14.62
N THR A 599 39.87 -3.32 -15.05
CA THR A 599 39.07 -2.45 -14.17
C THR A 599 37.60 -2.56 -14.55
N PRO A 600 36.71 -3.00 -13.64
CA PRO A 600 35.27 -2.94 -13.90
C PRO A 600 34.82 -1.48 -14.07
N VAL A 601 34.04 -1.17 -15.10
CA VAL A 601 33.52 0.20 -15.35
C VAL A 601 32.06 0.18 -15.75
N PHE A 602 31.26 1.14 -15.30
CA PHE A 602 29.97 1.45 -15.91
C PHE A 602 30.22 1.96 -17.33
N ALA A 603 30.12 1.07 -18.31
CA ALA A 603 30.56 1.29 -19.67
C ALA A 603 29.63 2.26 -20.40
N VAL A 604 30.21 3.09 -21.24
CA VAL A 604 29.49 4.02 -22.13
C VAL A 604 29.87 3.79 -23.61
N GLY A 605 30.90 2.98 -23.87
CA GLY A 605 31.30 2.64 -25.23
C GLY A 605 32.33 1.52 -25.33
N VAL A 606 32.47 0.97 -26.55
CA VAL A 606 33.50 0.01 -26.96
C VAL A 606 34.08 0.45 -28.31
N VAL A 607 35.39 0.29 -28.49
CA VAL A 607 36.07 0.56 -29.78
C VAL A 607 36.77 -0.70 -30.25
N VAL A 608 36.48 -1.15 -31.48
CA VAL A 608 37.08 -2.36 -32.08
C VAL A 608 37.93 -2.00 -33.29
N HIS A 609 39.23 -2.25 -33.24
CA HIS A 609 40.17 -2.04 -34.32
C HIS A 609 40.25 -3.27 -35.23
N GLN A 610 40.01 -3.09 -36.52
CA GLN A 610 39.99 -4.15 -37.52
C GLN A 610 41.03 -3.84 -38.62
N SER A 611 42.00 -4.74 -38.79
CA SER A 611 43.19 -4.54 -39.65
C SER A 611 43.04 -5.08 -41.07
N TYR A 612 42.22 -6.11 -41.26
CA TYR A 612 42.07 -6.80 -42.54
C TYR A 612 40.62 -7.22 -42.79
N ASN A 613 40.13 -6.95 -44.01
CA ASN A 613 38.75 -7.18 -44.48
C ASN A 613 37.65 -6.86 -43.44
N PRO A 614 37.62 -5.64 -42.89
CA PRO A 614 36.72 -5.28 -41.80
C PRO A 614 35.24 -5.25 -42.17
N GLY A 615 34.38 -5.16 -41.16
CA GLY A 615 32.93 -4.92 -41.30
C GLY A 615 32.06 -6.14 -40.96
N PHE A 616 32.66 -7.25 -40.56
CA PHE A 616 31.96 -8.50 -40.30
C PHE A 616 31.64 -8.74 -38.82
N ILE A 617 31.84 -7.75 -37.94
CA ILE A 617 31.31 -7.79 -36.59
C ILE A 617 29.80 -7.65 -36.70
N SER A 618 29.07 -8.73 -36.47
CA SER A 618 27.61 -8.71 -36.50
C SER A 618 27.01 -8.38 -35.14
N LYS A 619 27.78 -8.54 -34.06
CA LYS A 619 27.28 -8.30 -32.69
C LYS A 619 28.40 -7.99 -31.70
N ILE A 620 28.14 -7.05 -30.77
CA ILE A 620 28.99 -6.81 -29.59
C ILE A 620 28.15 -6.96 -28.33
N GLU A 621 28.65 -7.73 -27.39
CA GLU A 621 28.05 -7.93 -26.08
C GLU A 621 29.02 -7.56 -24.96
N LEU A 622 28.50 -7.07 -23.85
CA LEU A 622 29.24 -6.72 -22.64
C LEU A 622 28.90 -7.70 -21.53
N PHE A 623 29.89 -8.08 -20.72
CA PHE A 623 29.74 -8.94 -19.56
C PHE A 623 30.03 -8.13 -18.32
N ASP A 624 29.08 -8.07 -17.40
CA ASP A 624 29.29 -7.42 -16.10
C ASP A 624 30.04 -8.31 -15.09
N GLU A 625 30.36 -7.76 -13.92
CA GLU A 625 31.03 -8.47 -12.82
C GLU A 625 30.31 -9.75 -12.36
N ARG A 626 29.01 -9.89 -12.67
CA ARG A 626 28.18 -11.05 -12.35
C ARG A 626 28.09 -12.04 -13.51
N GLY A 627 28.69 -11.71 -14.66
CA GLY A 627 28.66 -12.51 -15.88
C GLY A 627 27.40 -12.31 -16.73
N THR A 628 26.57 -11.31 -16.42
CA THR A 628 25.40 -10.97 -17.23
C THR A 628 25.82 -10.36 -18.55
N VAL A 629 25.25 -10.87 -19.64
CA VAL A 629 25.59 -10.50 -21.01
C VAL A 629 24.56 -9.50 -21.56
N SER A 630 25.01 -8.36 -22.07
CA SER A 630 24.17 -7.34 -22.69
C SER A 630 24.65 -7.01 -24.10
N GLU A 631 23.78 -7.10 -25.09
CA GLU A 631 24.09 -6.71 -26.47
C GLU A 631 24.02 -5.19 -26.61
N VAL A 632 25.09 -4.58 -27.12
CA VAL A 632 25.21 -3.12 -27.31
C VAL A 632 25.44 -2.71 -28.77
N TYR A 633 25.67 -3.68 -29.64
CA TYR A 633 25.80 -3.47 -31.07
C TYR A 633 25.28 -4.69 -31.81
N SER A 634 24.56 -4.45 -32.90
CA SER A 634 24.19 -5.48 -33.87
C SER A 634 24.10 -4.86 -35.25
N ALA A 635 24.61 -5.56 -36.25
CA ALA A 635 24.61 -5.10 -37.64
C ALA A 635 24.61 -6.29 -38.59
N GLU A 636 24.04 -6.08 -39.78
CA GLU A 636 24.16 -7.03 -40.87
C GLU A 636 25.62 -7.07 -41.36
N PRO A 637 26.29 -8.24 -41.28
CA PRO A 637 27.71 -8.36 -41.60
C PRO A 637 27.98 -8.09 -43.07
N GLN A 638 28.80 -7.08 -43.34
CA GLN A 638 29.14 -6.68 -44.70
C GLN A 638 30.51 -6.03 -44.74
N ARG A 639 31.25 -6.25 -45.83
CA ARG A 639 32.60 -5.70 -45.99
C ARG A 639 32.57 -4.18 -45.93
N SER A 640 33.38 -3.61 -45.05
CA SER A 640 33.63 -2.18 -44.99
C SER A 640 34.54 -1.74 -46.14
N GLU A 641 34.20 -0.61 -46.76
CA GLU A 641 35.05 0.04 -47.77
C GLU A 641 36.27 0.73 -47.16
N GLN A 642 36.22 1.04 -45.86
CA GLN A 642 37.32 1.60 -45.08
C GLN A 642 38.13 0.48 -44.44
N CYS A 643 39.45 0.47 -44.65
CA CYS A 643 40.37 -0.47 -44.04
C CYS A 643 41.75 0.21 -43.83
N PRO A 644 42.37 0.08 -42.64
CA PRO A 644 41.81 -0.50 -41.43
C PRO A 644 40.67 0.40 -40.90
N VAL A 645 39.86 -0.09 -39.97
CA VAL A 645 38.77 0.70 -39.38
C VAL A 645 38.68 0.46 -37.88
N ALA A 646 38.37 1.52 -37.13
CA ALA A 646 37.97 1.44 -35.73
C ALA A 646 36.44 1.59 -35.66
N LEU A 647 35.75 0.51 -35.30
CA LEU A 647 34.31 0.54 -35.05
C LEU A 647 34.09 1.11 -33.64
N GLU A 648 33.65 2.37 -33.56
CA GLU A 648 33.26 3.00 -32.30
C GLU A 648 31.76 2.77 -32.04
N VAL A 649 31.45 2.11 -30.93
CA VAL A 649 30.07 1.88 -30.48
C VAL A 649 29.87 2.62 -29.16
N ASN A 650 29.03 3.66 -29.19
CA ASN A 650 28.62 4.42 -28.00
C ASN A 650 27.21 4.02 -27.59
N PHE A 651 26.96 3.89 -26.30
CA PHE A 651 25.66 3.50 -25.74
C PHE A 651 25.39 4.22 -24.40
N ALA A 652 24.14 4.19 -23.95
CA ALA A 652 23.78 4.73 -22.63
C ALA A 652 24.56 3.98 -21.53
N GLN A 653 25.00 4.69 -20.49
CA GLN A 653 25.83 4.12 -19.44
C GLN A 653 25.21 2.83 -18.88
N THR A 654 26.00 1.76 -18.83
CA THR A 654 25.55 0.49 -18.27
C THR A 654 25.25 0.67 -16.78
N LEU A 655 24.20 -0.01 -16.33
CA LEU A 655 23.76 0.05 -14.93
C LEU A 655 24.68 -0.78 -14.00
N ASN A 656 25.40 -1.74 -14.57
CA ASN A 656 26.39 -2.58 -13.89
C ASN A 656 27.79 -2.33 -14.47
N ARG A 657 28.83 -2.63 -13.69
CA ARG A 657 30.21 -2.50 -14.14
C ARG A 657 30.63 -3.67 -15.01
N ILE A 658 31.19 -3.36 -16.17
CA ILE A 658 31.58 -4.28 -17.24
C ILE A 658 33.02 -4.73 -17.06
N VAL A 659 33.24 -6.05 -17.19
CA VAL A 659 34.54 -6.71 -17.05
C VAL A 659 34.97 -7.47 -18.30
N ALA A 660 34.06 -7.75 -19.24
CA ALA A 660 34.40 -8.39 -20.50
C ALA A 660 33.54 -7.89 -21.67
N VAL A 661 34.05 -8.06 -22.89
CA VAL A 661 33.37 -7.77 -24.16
C VAL A 661 33.44 -9.02 -25.01
N ARG A 662 32.36 -9.36 -25.72
CA ARG A 662 32.32 -10.43 -26.71
C ARG A 662 31.94 -9.87 -28.06
N LEU A 663 32.75 -10.19 -29.05
CA LEU A 663 32.44 -9.93 -30.45
C LEU A 663 31.92 -11.20 -31.08
N THR A 664 30.83 -11.08 -31.84
CA THR A 664 30.45 -12.09 -32.84
C THR A 664 30.90 -11.58 -34.20
N VAL A 665 31.73 -12.37 -34.88
CA VAL A 665 32.29 -12.04 -36.18
C VAL A 665 31.72 -13.01 -37.20
N ASP A 666 30.75 -12.56 -37.98
CA ASP A 666 30.03 -13.36 -38.96
C ASP A 666 30.56 -13.10 -40.37
N GLN A 667 31.46 -13.95 -40.82
CA GLN A 667 32.16 -13.80 -42.09
C GLN A 667 31.48 -14.54 -43.25
N ARG A 668 30.38 -15.27 -42.97
CA ARG A 668 29.65 -16.10 -43.94
C ARG A 668 29.19 -15.37 -45.21
N PRO A 669 28.88 -14.05 -45.18
CA PRO A 669 28.54 -13.32 -46.41
C PRO A 669 29.70 -13.15 -47.39
N GLY A 670 30.94 -13.49 -47.02
CA GLY A 670 32.08 -13.52 -47.96
C GLY A 670 33.29 -12.69 -47.55
N ALA A 671 33.66 -12.64 -46.27
CA ALA A 671 34.85 -11.90 -45.81
C ALA A 671 36.18 -12.53 -46.27
N ASN A 672 36.16 -13.82 -46.60
CA ASN A 672 37.31 -14.71 -46.53
C ASN A 672 37.83 -14.78 -45.07
N TRP A 673 38.83 -13.98 -44.70
CA TRP A 673 39.20 -13.74 -43.30
C TRP A 673 39.10 -12.26 -42.98
N SER A 674 38.50 -11.94 -41.83
CA SER A 674 38.47 -10.64 -41.18
C SER A 674 39.32 -10.70 -39.92
N GLU A 675 40.08 -9.63 -39.65
CA GLU A 675 41.02 -9.58 -38.53
C GLU A 675 40.67 -8.49 -37.51
N ILE A 676 40.83 -8.82 -36.22
CA ILE A 676 40.65 -7.91 -35.08
C ILE A 676 42.01 -7.65 -34.42
N ASP A 677 42.47 -6.40 -34.48
CA ASP A 677 43.77 -5.93 -33.96
C ASP A 677 43.69 -5.59 -32.46
N ALA A 678 42.66 -4.85 -32.03
CA ALA A 678 42.51 -4.47 -30.62
C ALA A 678 41.07 -4.13 -30.23
N VAL A 679 40.75 -4.25 -28.95
CA VAL A 679 39.45 -3.83 -28.39
C VAL A 679 39.61 -2.99 -27.12
N GLU A 680 39.00 -1.81 -27.13
CA GLU A 680 38.97 -0.84 -26.03
C GLU A 680 37.60 -0.81 -25.35
N LEU A 681 37.58 -0.74 -24.02
CA LEU A 681 36.38 -0.48 -23.22
C LEU A 681 36.46 0.93 -22.59
N VAL A 682 35.37 1.68 -22.71
CA VAL A 682 35.25 3.06 -22.20
C VAL A 682 34.11 3.14 -21.18
N GLY A 683 34.37 3.67 -19.99
CA GLY A 683 33.34 3.75 -18.93
C GLY A 683 33.73 4.61 -17.73
N VAL A 684 32.79 4.77 -16.80
CA VAL A 684 32.99 5.42 -15.50
C VAL A 684 33.33 4.34 -14.45
N PRO A 685 34.36 4.50 -13.62
CA PRO A 685 34.77 3.47 -12.65
C PRO A 685 33.75 3.19 -11.53
#